data_AF-A0A4Z0GLL8-F1
#
_entry.id   AF-A0A4Z0GLL8-F1
#
_cell.length_a   1.000
_cell.length_b   1.000
_cell.length_c   1.000
_cell.angle_alpha   90.00
_cell.angle_beta   90.00
_cell.angle_gamma   90.00
#
_symmetry.space_group_name_H-M   'P 1'
#
loop_
_entity.id
_entity.type
_entity.pdbx_description
1 polymer ?
#
loop_
_entity_poly.entity_id
_entity_poly.type
_entity_poly.pdbx_seq_one_letter_code
_entity_poly.pdbx_strand_id
1 'polypeptide(L)'
;MRTKLISKMLAGFLCFSLIMPSLPDSFIPSVAAKTGSPSFFTSFEKGDPLPAWNSTADLSSDARPLASGIAAADGRKAIKTMKTGVTTGPAHLYASPDNAGWTGHRVLSYSGTVTGGKGSYAYNKLFNVSIPVRKDTQLSYFIAPASDTKNPVLDPAGYVSIDLAFSDGTYLHELRNVTDEDGIRMTPAAQGGSGTLIADQWNHKVSDIGRFAAGKTITRILLAYSAPKSGVSFKGSLDDISIGSPAKPSGNLTPVDEVNILRGTASDSAFPRGETVPAVGVPNGFAYWSPALNSSSANQFYPYRENNDPANLPEIQSFSLSHSPNQQQGDRQSFQVMPSDFFGTPTANRLNRGLAFKHENETAKPDEYSVTFTNGMKAEMTALSHSAIFRFTFKGNTGNLIFDNIDNNGGLTLNPSKGTIEGYSDVQDETTGNSSRLFFYGYTDQAVTSSGRLYGQSRDNVTAFYKFDTSMQKTVTLRIATSLISISQAQKNLNLEISNKTSFDTVMNEAKKAWNKQLSKVEVQGASQAQKTTLYSNLYRLFLYPNAGFENTGSAKKPDYRYAVLNGALQADNKKDRTGSSVKKGKVYVNSDFAYSVQTVWPAYSLLDPQLTGQLVNGFLTYEKNGGDNISPSQMPYADTAFAGAQLKGAIGINTDTLYSTLLRDASVTGEEISSGTTLQSTSPSQSLNETLSNSIRDFSLGALASSLSGKSGAKGKGYSDDSAYFLQRSQDYLSSFDSSADLFNEKNPDGSWRQSPSTSGPSRFNPQAAPNRWLLSFDVPHDGQGLANLYGGQSGLQKKIDQFLSSDPTASTMKTNPQAKQAAAGQLGMFTLDNPSAPAIPYMYLFASAPWRTQATVRNILNRFYTGSDIGQGYLGSDRGAMLSGFCFFGTAGLFPLQSGTSNYVLNAPYFKKMTLHLSGGHDLVIQAPNVSNTNKYIQSVTFNGQNLTGTVLSQNQLAGGGTLSFQMGSTPSGWGTGSENMPDSLTPQSTNGSSFYPKPLVNLAGSSLKDATLSTSDGTSLDSLTGGGQGTTTVFSAAQPSINATFNSGNVRVKMYTLTSSSGGRTSDPKSWTLYGSNDGKSWDTLDHRSGEVFQWRSMTRPFVIKNPKAYRYYRLKITETSSSNSLALNGFELLGYTGISSGFNAMRNELIGQFGQNTLSEADTAQLSFALNQAQDAYSSGNIASSIYYLQSYVQLINTFPFEADSESVREKLSADAHGLINLLSD
;
A
#
# COMPACT_ATOMS: atom_id res chain seq x y z
N MET A 1 -10.09 25.19 53.51
CA MET A 1 -9.60 25.24 54.91
C MET A 1 -8.14 25.68 54.90
N ARG A 2 -7.85 26.84 55.52
CA ARG A 2 -6.58 27.34 56.07
C ARG A 2 -5.28 27.24 55.25
N THR A 3 -5.04 28.32 54.50
CA THR A 3 -3.89 29.24 54.56
C THR A 3 -2.65 28.93 55.42
N LYS A 4 -1.51 29.44 54.90
CA LYS A 4 -0.31 30.03 55.56
C LYS A 4 0.99 29.24 55.39
N LEU A 5 2.18 29.81 55.16
CA LEU A 5 2.65 31.17 54.79
C LEU A 5 4.20 31.05 54.69
N ILE A 6 4.78 31.56 53.59
CA ILE A 6 5.87 32.55 53.49
C ILE A 6 7.06 32.52 54.48
N SER A 7 8.30 32.48 53.92
CA SER A 7 9.47 33.39 54.20
C SER A 7 10.81 32.61 54.22
N LYS A 8 11.97 33.10 53.74
CA LYS A 8 12.42 34.39 53.16
C LYS A 8 13.86 34.25 52.61
N MET A 9 14.18 35.13 51.67
CA MET A 9 15.51 35.53 51.16
C MET A 9 16.51 36.01 52.23
N LEU A 10 17.82 35.91 51.94
CA LEU A 10 18.86 36.97 51.88
C LEU A 10 20.25 36.29 51.88
N ALA A 11 21.07 36.39 50.82
CA ALA A 11 21.98 37.49 50.46
C ALA A 11 23.20 37.67 51.39
N GLY A 12 24.40 37.46 50.84
CA GLY A 12 25.69 37.78 51.47
C GLY A 12 26.80 37.86 50.40
N PHE A 13 27.31 39.06 50.18
CA PHE A 13 28.07 39.54 49.03
C PHE A 13 29.59 39.63 49.32
N LEU A 14 30.41 39.63 48.24
CA LEU A 14 31.69 40.35 48.04
C LEU A 14 32.94 39.98 48.89
N CYS A 15 34.04 39.58 48.23
CA CYS A 15 35.14 40.51 47.90
C CYS A 15 36.23 39.92 46.99
N PHE A 16 36.92 40.85 46.32
CA PHE A 16 37.70 40.77 45.08
C PHE A 16 39.22 40.56 45.28
N SER A 17 39.86 40.10 44.19
CA SER A 17 41.15 40.57 43.61
C SER A 17 42.42 39.71 43.76
N LEU A 18 42.98 39.28 42.61
CA LEU A 18 44.29 39.73 42.06
C LEU A 18 44.63 39.07 40.67
N ILE A 19 44.40 39.84 39.60
CA ILE A 19 45.26 40.18 38.42
C ILE A 19 46.23 39.13 37.79
N MET A 20 45.85 38.61 36.59
CA MET A 20 46.53 38.47 35.25
C MET A 20 48.05 38.12 35.07
N PRO A 21 48.55 37.75 33.85
CA PRO A 21 47.99 37.04 32.68
C PRO A 21 48.96 35.99 32.02
N SER A 22 48.47 35.07 31.18
CA SER A 22 49.26 34.54 30.03
C SER A 22 48.36 33.92 28.95
N LEU A 23 48.63 34.33 27.71
CA LEU A 23 47.97 34.02 26.43
C LEU A 23 48.16 32.55 25.96
N PRO A 24 47.46 32.11 24.89
CA PRO A 24 47.05 30.72 24.66
C PRO A 24 48.00 29.96 23.74
N ASP A 25 48.14 28.65 23.99
CA ASP A 25 48.72 27.74 22.99
C ASP A 25 47.65 26.79 22.44
N SER A 26 47.35 27.06 21.17
CA SER A 26 47.02 26.12 20.07
C SER A 26 46.25 24.84 20.41
N PHE A 27 44.93 24.94 20.29
CA PHE A 27 44.10 23.81 19.85
C PHE A 27 44.54 23.38 18.45
N ILE A 28 45.12 22.18 18.33
CA ILE A 28 45.24 21.48 17.06
C ILE A 28 43.86 20.86 16.75
N PRO A 29 43.18 21.26 15.67
CA PRO A 29 41.95 20.59 15.25
C PRO A 29 42.29 19.20 14.73
N SER A 30 41.47 18.22 15.12
CA SER A 30 41.43 16.90 14.49
C SER A 30 41.20 17.05 12.99
N VAL A 31 41.91 16.25 12.21
CA VAL A 31 41.66 16.03 10.79
C VAL A 31 40.29 15.39 10.62
N ALA A 32 39.26 16.22 10.49
CA ALA A 32 38.01 15.84 9.87
C ALA A 32 38.20 15.94 8.35
N ALA A 33 37.67 14.97 7.61
CA ALA A 33 37.52 15.12 6.17
C ALA A 33 36.70 16.40 5.91
N LYS A 34 37.36 17.46 5.43
CA LYS A 34 36.72 18.72 5.04
C LYS A 34 35.80 18.45 3.85
N THR A 35 34.54 18.16 4.13
CA THR A 35 33.46 18.50 3.20
C THR A 35 33.46 20.03 3.09
N GLY A 36 33.46 20.58 1.88
CA GLY A 36 33.62 22.01 1.66
C GLY A 36 32.49 22.77 2.34
N SER A 37 32.82 23.66 3.29
CA SER A 37 31.81 24.54 3.90
C SER A 37 31.08 25.31 2.80
N PRO A 38 29.75 25.49 2.91
CA PRO A 38 29.00 26.24 1.92
C PRO A 38 29.56 27.66 1.81
N SER A 39 29.45 28.26 0.63
CA SER A 39 29.88 29.65 0.41
C SER A 39 28.95 30.66 1.09
N PHE A 40 27.74 30.23 1.44
CA PHE A 40 26.79 30.94 2.28
C PHE A 40 25.88 29.94 3.01
N PHE A 41 25.62 30.18 4.29
CA PHE A 41 24.66 29.45 5.11
C PHE A 41 24.02 30.40 6.12
N THR A 42 22.73 30.21 6.40
CA THR A 42 22.03 30.84 7.53
C THR A 42 20.85 29.99 7.98
N SER A 43 20.74 29.74 9.28
CA SER A 43 19.53 29.26 9.95
C SER A 43 18.93 30.35 10.85
N PHE A 44 19.31 31.60 10.61
CA PHE A 44 18.87 32.80 11.36
C PHE A 44 19.21 32.80 12.85
N GLU A 45 20.06 31.87 13.28
CA GLU A 45 20.47 31.72 14.66
C GLU A 45 21.50 32.78 15.07
N LYS A 46 21.78 32.84 16.38
CA LYS A 46 22.79 33.76 16.89
C LYS A 46 24.18 33.37 16.35
N GLY A 47 24.72 34.21 15.48
CA GLY A 47 26.03 34.00 14.83
C GLY A 47 25.92 33.86 13.31
N ASP A 48 24.72 33.60 12.81
CA ASP A 48 24.48 33.49 11.37
C ASP A 48 24.24 34.86 10.72
N PRO A 49 24.44 34.98 9.40
CA PRO A 49 23.98 36.12 8.63
C PRO A 49 22.47 36.33 8.83
N LEU A 50 22.08 37.54 9.27
CA LEU A 50 20.68 37.97 9.33
C LEU A 50 20.29 38.76 8.07
N PRO A 51 18.99 38.79 7.69
CA PRO A 51 18.54 39.57 6.54
C PRO A 51 18.97 41.03 6.64
N ALA A 52 19.61 41.54 5.59
CA ALA A 52 20.01 42.94 5.48
C ALA A 52 18.81 43.87 5.27
N TRP A 53 17.68 43.32 4.81
CA TRP A 53 16.42 44.04 4.64
C TRP A 53 15.24 43.24 5.19
N ASN A 54 14.32 43.97 5.83
CA ASN A 54 13.02 43.45 6.25
C ASN A 54 11.94 44.02 5.35
N SER A 55 10.96 43.19 4.96
CA SER A 55 9.75 43.65 4.26
C SER A 55 10.00 44.57 3.04
N THR A 56 11.08 44.34 2.29
CA THR A 56 11.55 45.26 1.24
C THR A 56 11.60 44.55 -0.12
N ALA A 57 10.80 45.04 -1.07
CA ALA A 57 10.84 44.59 -2.45
C ALA A 57 12.18 44.94 -3.11
N ASP A 58 12.64 44.05 -3.98
CA ASP A 58 13.77 44.31 -4.85
C ASP A 58 13.41 45.29 -5.98
N LEU A 59 14.41 45.80 -6.69
CA LEU A 59 14.21 46.74 -7.80
C LEU A 59 14.60 46.10 -9.14
N SER A 60 13.78 46.30 -10.15
CA SER A 60 14.12 46.01 -11.54
C SER A 60 15.24 46.93 -12.05
N SER A 61 15.77 46.64 -13.24
CA SER A 61 16.79 47.48 -13.89
C SER A 61 16.33 48.92 -14.15
N ASP A 62 15.02 49.16 -14.27
CA ASP A 62 14.40 50.49 -14.38
C ASP A 62 13.97 51.08 -13.03
N ALA A 63 14.51 50.57 -11.91
CA ALA A 63 14.28 51.03 -10.54
C ALA A 63 12.82 50.95 -10.05
N ARG A 64 12.01 50.07 -10.64
CA ARG A 64 10.65 49.81 -10.16
C ARG A 64 10.66 48.69 -9.13
N PRO A 65 9.84 48.77 -8.07
CA PRO A 65 9.68 47.65 -7.15
C PRO A 65 9.21 46.39 -7.89
N LEU A 66 9.89 45.27 -7.66
CA LEU A 66 9.48 43.93 -8.09
C LEU A 66 8.38 43.38 -7.19
N ALA A 67 7.30 44.15 -7.05
CA ALA A 67 6.09 43.76 -6.34
C ALA A 67 4.86 44.41 -6.98
N SER A 68 3.80 43.63 -7.16
CA SER A 68 2.53 44.09 -7.73
C SER A 68 1.37 43.29 -7.13
N GLY A 69 0.32 43.98 -6.70
CA GLY A 69 -0.90 43.34 -6.19
C GLY A 69 -0.74 42.54 -4.89
N ILE A 70 0.34 42.76 -4.15
CA ILE A 70 0.60 42.18 -2.82
C ILE A 70 0.67 43.30 -1.79
N ALA A 71 -0.03 43.14 -0.67
CA ALA A 71 0.02 44.05 0.46
C ALA A 71 0.18 43.29 1.77
N ALA A 72 0.86 43.92 2.73
CA ALA A 72 0.98 43.42 4.10
C ALA A 72 0.99 44.58 5.10
N ALA A 73 0.95 44.25 6.39
CA ALA A 73 1.12 45.19 7.48
C ALA A 73 2.42 44.88 8.25
N ASP A 74 3.25 45.90 8.44
CA ASP A 74 4.45 45.83 9.28
C ASP A 74 4.29 46.80 10.46
N GLY A 75 3.91 46.26 11.62
CA GLY A 75 3.39 47.05 12.73
C GLY A 75 2.13 47.81 12.33
N ARG A 76 2.15 49.14 12.45
CA ARG A 76 1.04 50.03 12.01
C ARG A 76 1.17 50.49 10.54
N LYS A 77 2.25 50.11 9.84
CA LYS A 77 2.54 50.60 8.49
C LYS A 77 2.05 49.61 7.44
N ALA A 78 1.22 50.09 6.51
CA ALA A 78 0.88 49.33 5.31
C ALA A 78 2.08 49.35 4.34
N ILE A 79 2.42 48.18 3.80
CA ILE A 79 3.49 48.00 2.81
C ILE A 79 2.93 47.35 1.54
N LYS A 80 3.47 47.77 0.38
CA LYS A 80 3.06 47.29 -0.95
C LYS A 80 3.94 46.13 -1.46
N THR A 81 4.26 45.21 -0.55
CA THR A 81 4.96 43.95 -0.81
C THR A 81 4.62 42.98 0.33
N MET A 82 5.18 41.77 0.32
CA MET A 82 5.04 40.83 1.43
C MET A 82 5.88 41.24 2.65
N LYS A 83 5.41 40.88 3.85
CA LYS A 83 6.18 41.01 5.09
C LYS A 83 7.21 39.88 5.15
N THR A 84 8.46 40.21 5.45
CA THR A 84 9.54 39.24 5.69
C THR A 84 10.36 39.66 6.90
N GLY A 85 10.65 38.73 7.81
CA GLY A 85 11.46 39.00 8.99
C GLY A 85 11.72 37.78 9.86
N VAL A 86 12.81 37.83 10.64
CA VAL A 86 13.23 36.73 11.53
C VAL A 86 12.30 36.67 12.74
N THR A 87 11.76 35.48 13.01
CA THR A 87 10.88 35.18 14.14
C THR A 87 11.30 33.86 14.79
N THR A 88 10.64 33.50 15.89
CA THR A 88 10.63 32.11 16.36
C THR A 88 9.95 31.21 15.32
N GLY A 89 10.25 29.91 15.35
CA GLY A 89 9.66 28.90 14.47
C GLY A 89 8.13 28.86 14.50
N PRO A 90 7.50 28.15 13.54
CA PRO A 90 6.04 28.02 13.48
C PRO A 90 5.45 27.45 14.78
N ALA A 91 4.27 27.95 15.18
CA ALA A 91 3.63 27.53 16.41
C ALA A 91 3.31 26.02 16.42
N HIS A 92 2.86 25.48 15.29
CA HIS A 92 2.53 24.06 15.10
C HIS A 92 2.83 23.65 13.66
N LEU A 93 3.47 22.49 13.49
CA LEU A 93 3.63 21.76 12.23
C LEU A 93 3.42 20.27 12.51
N TYR A 94 3.00 19.49 11.52
CA TYR A 94 2.91 18.03 11.68
C TYR A 94 4.31 17.41 11.78
N ALA A 95 4.43 16.38 12.63
CA ALA A 95 5.66 15.63 12.89
C ALA A 95 6.89 16.53 13.11
N SER A 96 6.74 17.60 13.90
CA SER A 96 7.80 18.58 14.18
C SER A 96 7.58 19.28 15.53
N PRO A 97 8.65 19.83 16.14
CA PRO A 97 8.53 20.51 17.41
C PRO A 97 7.85 21.88 17.26
N ASP A 98 7.03 22.24 18.23
CA ASP A 98 6.40 23.56 18.31
C ASP A 98 7.43 24.68 18.51
N ASN A 99 7.24 25.80 17.83
CA ASN A 99 8.07 27.01 17.93
C ASN A 99 9.56 26.79 17.58
N ALA A 100 9.85 25.79 16.73
CA ALA A 100 11.21 25.45 16.31
C ALA A 100 11.43 25.68 14.81
N GLY A 101 12.67 26.01 14.45
CA GLY A 101 13.17 25.99 13.07
C GLY A 101 13.52 24.57 12.62
N TRP A 102 14.17 24.45 11.47
CA TRP A 102 14.70 23.18 10.98
C TRP A 102 15.92 22.71 11.80
N THR A 103 16.90 23.57 12.07
CA THR A 103 18.07 23.23 12.92
C THR A 103 18.10 23.93 14.28
N GLY A 104 17.35 25.03 14.43
CA GLY A 104 17.33 25.87 15.63
C GLY A 104 15.92 26.24 16.09
N HIS A 105 15.77 27.45 16.62
CA HIS A 105 14.52 28.03 17.12
C HIS A 105 14.03 29.23 16.29
N ARG A 106 14.87 29.75 15.39
CA ARG A 106 14.59 30.91 14.56
C ARG A 106 14.34 30.51 13.11
N VAL A 107 13.53 31.31 12.44
CA VAL A 107 13.18 31.15 11.02
C VAL A 107 13.00 32.53 10.39
N LEU A 108 13.05 32.61 9.07
CA LEU A 108 12.52 33.73 8.33
C LEU A 108 11.02 33.51 8.05
N SER A 109 10.16 34.31 8.66
CA SER A 109 8.73 34.30 8.35
C SER A 109 8.40 35.14 7.11
N TYR A 110 7.43 34.70 6.31
CA TYR A 110 6.84 35.48 5.22
C TYR A 110 5.32 35.52 5.35
N SER A 111 4.69 36.64 4.99
CA SER A 111 3.23 36.74 4.94
C SER A 111 2.72 37.91 4.10
N GLY A 112 1.47 37.82 3.63
CA GLY A 112 0.81 38.90 2.92
C GLY A 112 -0.62 38.57 2.50
N THR A 113 -1.26 39.54 1.87
CA THR A 113 -2.59 39.42 1.25
C THR A 113 -2.51 39.85 -0.22
N VAL A 114 -3.11 39.06 -1.09
CA VAL A 114 -3.22 39.35 -2.51
C VAL A 114 -4.35 40.34 -2.74
N THR A 115 -4.00 41.57 -3.10
CA THR A 115 -4.95 42.67 -3.39
C THR A 115 -5.20 42.85 -4.89
N GLY A 116 -4.31 42.35 -5.74
CA GLY A 116 -4.45 42.37 -7.20
C GLY A 116 -5.06 41.08 -7.79
N GLY A 117 -5.11 41.00 -9.12
CA GLY A 117 -5.59 39.84 -9.88
C GLY A 117 -4.56 38.71 -10.06
N LYS A 118 -4.87 37.75 -10.95
CA LYS A 118 -3.95 36.69 -11.39
C LYS A 118 -2.67 37.33 -11.94
N GLY A 119 -1.51 36.86 -11.46
CA GLY A 119 -0.21 37.43 -11.82
C GLY A 119 0.30 38.51 -10.86
N SER A 120 -0.33 38.70 -9.69
CA SER A 120 0.27 39.46 -8.59
C SER A 120 1.52 38.73 -8.07
N TYR A 121 2.55 39.47 -7.66
CA TYR A 121 3.84 38.91 -7.24
C TYR A 121 4.57 39.81 -6.25
N ALA A 122 5.55 39.26 -5.54
CA ALA A 122 6.49 40.01 -4.71
C ALA A 122 7.85 39.30 -4.67
N TYR A 123 8.93 40.04 -4.92
CA TYR A 123 10.32 39.58 -4.79
C TYR A 123 10.98 40.44 -3.73
N ASN A 124 11.09 39.94 -2.50
CA ASN A 124 11.76 40.65 -1.42
C ASN A 124 13.24 40.29 -1.36
N LYS A 125 14.10 41.30 -1.30
CA LYS A 125 15.54 41.10 -1.07
C LYS A 125 15.81 40.82 0.40
N LEU A 126 16.64 39.81 0.64
CA LEU A 126 16.99 39.35 1.98
C LEU A 126 18.46 39.64 2.30
N PHE A 127 19.36 39.22 1.42
CA PHE A 127 20.80 39.30 1.66
C PHE A 127 21.55 39.98 0.52
N ASN A 128 22.58 40.74 0.86
CA ASN A 128 23.60 41.22 -0.07
C ASN A 128 24.79 40.28 0.02
N VAL A 129 25.17 39.64 -1.08
CA VAL A 129 26.21 38.61 -1.11
C VAL A 129 27.13 38.80 -2.32
N SER A 130 28.26 38.11 -2.33
CA SER A 130 29.14 38.01 -3.50
C SER A 130 29.63 36.58 -3.61
N ILE A 131 28.77 35.72 -4.19
CA ILE A 131 29.02 34.28 -4.26
C ILE A 131 29.24 33.88 -5.72
N PRO A 132 30.44 33.46 -6.12
CA PRO A 132 30.68 32.99 -7.48
C PRO A 132 29.98 31.65 -7.71
N VAL A 133 29.24 31.53 -8.81
CA VAL A 133 28.59 30.28 -9.20
C VAL A 133 29.57 29.41 -9.97
N ARG A 134 29.87 28.25 -9.40
CA ARG A 134 30.70 27.18 -9.99
C ARG A 134 29.81 26.11 -10.59
N LYS A 135 30.37 25.20 -11.39
CA LYS A 135 29.62 24.10 -12.04
C LYS A 135 28.92 23.17 -11.04
N ASP A 136 29.44 23.09 -9.83
CA ASP A 136 28.97 22.26 -8.73
C ASP A 136 28.20 23.05 -7.66
N THR A 137 27.94 24.35 -7.86
CA THR A 137 27.16 25.13 -6.90
C THR A 137 25.70 24.65 -6.87
N GLN A 138 25.21 24.41 -5.68
CA GLN A 138 23.84 24.02 -5.36
C GLN A 138 23.22 25.07 -4.44
N LEU A 139 21.92 25.31 -4.62
CA LEU A 139 21.06 26.04 -3.69
C LEU A 139 20.22 25.00 -2.94
N SER A 140 20.15 25.09 -1.61
CA SER A 140 19.16 24.35 -0.82
C SER A 140 18.52 25.24 0.26
N TYR A 141 17.30 24.91 0.65
CA TYR A 141 16.58 25.58 1.73
C TYR A 141 15.39 24.74 2.22
N PHE A 142 14.96 25.02 3.45
CA PHE A 142 13.77 24.43 4.05
C PHE A 142 12.63 25.45 4.07
N ILE A 143 11.42 25.01 3.75
CA ILE A 143 10.25 25.86 3.71
C ILE A 143 9.01 25.17 4.28
N ALA A 144 8.26 25.88 5.11
CA ALA A 144 7.02 25.44 5.70
C ALA A 144 5.90 26.44 5.37
N PRO A 145 5.19 26.24 4.24
CA PRO A 145 3.94 26.94 3.98
C PRO A 145 2.92 26.63 5.08
N ALA A 146 2.12 27.59 5.49
CA ALA A 146 1.07 27.36 6.48
C ALA A 146 -0.32 27.43 5.81
N SER A 147 -1.18 26.48 6.16
CA SER A 147 -2.51 26.38 5.57
C SER A 147 -3.40 27.58 5.93
N ASP A 148 -4.31 27.92 5.02
CA ASP A 148 -5.38 28.87 5.32
C ASP A 148 -6.50 28.13 6.08
N THR A 149 -6.66 28.46 7.37
CA THR A 149 -7.72 27.90 8.22
C THR A 149 -9.14 28.09 7.68
N LYS A 150 -9.36 29.06 6.77
CA LYS A 150 -10.65 29.30 6.12
C LYS A 150 -10.84 28.48 4.84
N ASN A 151 -9.75 28.09 4.18
CA ASN A 151 -9.79 27.29 2.95
C ASN A 151 -8.55 26.39 2.85
N PRO A 152 -8.54 25.22 3.53
CA PRO A 152 -7.34 24.39 3.62
C PRO A 152 -6.99 23.65 2.33
N VAL A 153 -7.90 23.64 1.34
CA VAL A 153 -7.73 22.95 0.05
C VAL A 153 -6.80 23.76 -0.87
N LEU A 154 -6.94 25.09 -0.85
CA LEU A 154 -6.04 25.97 -1.57
C LEU A 154 -4.92 26.39 -0.64
N ASP A 155 -3.70 25.97 -0.92
CA ASP A 155 -2.51 26.46 -0.23
C ASP A 155 -1.84 27.58 -1.04
N PRO A 156 -2.28 28.85 -0.90
CA PRO A 156 -1.60 29.96 -1.53
C PRO A 156 -0.19 30.15 -0.99
N ALA A 157 0.12 29.70 0.24
CA ALA A 157 1.42 29.90 0.84
C ALA A 157 2.54 29.08 0.18
N GLY A 158 2.18 27.99 -0.51
CA GLY A 158 3.10 27.19 -1.31
C GLY A 158 3.56 27.86 -2.61
N TYR A 159 2.99 28.98 -3.04
CA TYR A 159 3.41 29.68 -4.27
C TYR A 159 4.61 30.60 -4.02
N VAL A 160 5.68 30.01 -3.52
CA VAL A 160 6.88 30.67 -2.99
C VAL A 160 8.14 29.94 -3.45
N SER A 161 9.24 30.68 -3.64
CA SER A 161 10.55 30.08 -3.89
C SER A 161 11.68 31.04 -3.52
N ILE A 162 12.89 30.52 -3.29
CA ILE A 162 14.09 31.37 -3.33
C ILE A 162 14.40 31.75 -4.76
N ASP A 163 14.77 33.01 -4.95
CA ASP A 163 15.26 33.55 -6.22
C ASP A 163 16.63 34.22 -5.99
N LEU A 164 17.45 34.29 -7.04
CA LEU A 164 18.82 34.79 -6.95
C LEU A 164 19.03 35.86 -8.01
N ALA A 165 19.54 37.02 -7.63
CA ALA A 165 19.96 38.03 -8.59
C ALA A 165 21.44 37.89 -8.92
N PHE A 166 21.76 37.93 -10.21
CA PHE A 166 23.12 37.77 -10.71
C PHE A 166 23.76 39.12 -11.06
N SER A 167 25.09 39.15 -11.07
CA SER A 167 25.90 40.33 -11.38
C SER A 167 25.71 40.89 -12.79
N ASP A 168 25.10 40.12 -13.70
CA ASP A 168 24.78 40.54 -15.08
C ASP A 168 23.36 41.08 -15.24
N GLY A 169 22.62 41.25 -14.14
CA GLY A 169 21.25 41.78 -14.13
C GLY A 169 20.14 40.75 -14.35
N THR A 170 20.49 39.48 -14.58
CA THR A 170 19.51 38.38 -14.70
C THR A 170 19.15 37.76 -13.35
N TYR A 171 18.07 36.97 -13.33
CA TYR A 171 17.56 36.28 -12.12
C TYR A 171 17.43 34.76 -12.32
N LEU A 172 17.41 34.00 -11.22
CA LEU A 172 17.24 32.54 -11.24
C LEU A 172 15.93 32.15 -11.92
N HIS A 173 14.83 32.84 -11.63
CA HIS A 173 13.51 32.55 -12.20
C HIS A 173 13.46 32.70 -13.74
N GLU A 174 14.38 33.46 -14.34
CA GLU A 174 14.49 33.68 -15.79
C GLU A 174 15.19 32.50 -16.50
N LEU A 175 15.93 31.67 -15.76
CA LEU A 175 16.63 30.50 -16.28
C LEU A 175 15.65 29.34 -16.46
N ARG A 176 15.21 29.11 -17.71
CA ARG A 176 14.11 28.17 -18.04
C ARG A 176 14.34 26.71 -17.62
N ASN A 177 15.59 26.27 -17.56
CA ASN A 177 15.95 24.86 -17.34
C ASN A 177 16.38 24.54 -15.90
N VAL A 178 16.34 25.53 -14.99
CA VAL A 178 16.68 25.31 -13.59
C VAL A 178 15.48 24.72 -12.87
N THR A 179 15.64 23.51 -12.36
CA THR A 179 14.62 22.80 -11.56
C THR A 179 15.16 22.43 -10.18
N ASP A 180 14.24 22.10 -9.29
CA ASP A 180 14.51 21.41 -8.04
C ASP A 180 14.75 19.90 -8.28
N GLU A 181 14.96 19.15 -7.20
CA GLU A 181 15.19 17.70 -7.17
C GLU A 181 14.01 16.86 -7.67
N ASP A 182 12.80 17.43 -7.62
CA ASP A 182 11.54 16.85 -8.10
C ASP A 182 11.28 17.18 -9.58
N GLY A 183 12.19 17.94 -10.22
CA GLY A 183 12.08 18.35 -11.62
C GLY A 183 11.07 19.48 -11.84
N ILE A 184 10.76 20.27 -10.82
CA ILE A 184 9.89 21.43 -10.86
C ILE A 184 10.73 22.70 -11.04
N ARG A 185 10.32 23.59 -11.94
CA ARG A 185 11.06 24.83 -12.23
C ARG A 185 11.19 25.69 -10.95
N MET A 186 12.34 26.35 -10.79
CA MET A 186 12.61 27.27 -9.69
C MET A 186 11.92 28.64 -9.88
N THR A 187 10.58 28.64 -9.94
CA THR A 187 9.75 29.84 -9.87
C THR A 187 8.62 29.64 -8.86
N PRO A 188 8.13 30.71 -8.19
CA PRO A 188 7.09 30.55 -7.17
C PRO A 188 5.80 29.92 -7.73
N ALA A 189 5.44 30.27 -8.97
CA ALA A 189 4.26 29.73 -9.63
C ALA A 189 4.38 28.24 -9.97
N ALA A 190 5.57 27.80 -10.41
CA ALA A 190 5.81 26.39 -10.72
C ALA A 190 5.88 25.54 -9.44
N GLN A 191 6.55 26.06 -8.41
CA GLN A 191 6.63 25.41 -7.09
C GLN A 191 5.24 25.22 -6.49
N GLY A 192 4.43 26.29 -6.37
CA GLY A 192 3.07 26.19 -5.84
C GLY A 192 2.12 25.35 -6.70
N GLY A 193 2.21 25.45 -8.03
CA GLY A 193 1.38 24.67 -8.95
C GLY A 193 1.74 23.18 -9.03
N SER A 194 2.92 22.78 -8.54
CA SER A 194 3.35 21.38 -8.56
C SER A 194 2.64 20.51 -7.53
N GLY A 195 2.26 21.09 -6.39
CA GLY A 195 1.76 20.36 -5.22
C GLY A 195 2.86 19.64 -4.42
N THR A 196 4.14 19.95 -4.65
CA THR A 196 5.27 19.34 -3.91
C THR A 196 5.60 20.06 -2.60
N LEU A 197 5.06 21.26 -2.40
CA LEU A 197 5.13 22.01 -1.15
C LEU A 197 3.87 21.75 -0.34
N ILE A 198 3.97 20.85 0.63
CA ILE A 198 2.87 20.45 1.50
C ILE A 198 2.76 21.44 2.66
N ALA A 199 1.56 21.97 2.88
CA ALA A 199 1.27 22.90 3.96
C ALA A 199 1.44 22.25 5.34
N ASP A 200 1.75 23.08 6.34
CA ASP A 200 1.90 22.71 7.75
C ASP A 200 2.96 21.63 8.00
N GLN A 201 3.93 21.51 7.10
CA GLN A 201 5.10 20.64 7.20
C GLN A 201 6.34 21.34 6.65
N TRP A 202 7.53 20.89 7.07
CA TRP A 202 8.76 21.27 6.41
C TRP A 202 8.91 20.55 5.07
N ASN A 203 9.33 21.31 4.06
CA ASN A 203 9.66 20.83 2.73
C ASN A 203 11.11 21.25 2.45
N HIS A 204 11.93 20.30 1.99
CA HIS A 204 13.29 20.61 1.54
C HIS A 204 13.28 20.81 0.03
N LYS A 205 14.08 21.77 -0.44
CA LYS A 205 14.26 22.04 -1.87
C LYS A 205 15.72 22.20 -2.19
N VAL A 206 16.15 21.57 -3.27
CA VAL A 206 17.54 21.47 -3.71
C VAL A 206 17.62 21.70 -5.22
N SER A 207 18.46 22.62 -5.66
CA SER A 207 18.65 22.92 -7.09
C SER A 207 20.13 23.04 -7.46
N ASP A 208 20.54 22.27 -8.48
CA ASP A 208 21.88 22.29 -9.08
C ASP A 208 22.10 23.53 -9.96
N ILE A 209 22.01 24.73 -9.38
CA ILE A 209 22.07 26.02 -10.09
C ILE A 209 23.37 26.20 -10.90
N GLY A 210 24.45 25.57 -10.44
CA GLY A 210 25.77 25.60 -11.08
C GLY A 210 25.79 25.08 -12.51
N ARG A 211 24.87 24.17 -12.86
CA ARG A 211 24.77 23.64 -14.23
C ARG A 211 24.35 24.70 -15.26
N PHE A 212 23.61 25.71 -14.82
CA PHE A 212 22.98 26.69 -15.70
C PHE A 212 23.48 28.12 -15.50
N ALA A 213 24.05 28.41 -14.32
CA ALA A 213 24.49 29.75 -13.94
C ALA A 213 26.02 29.85 -13.70
N ALA A 214 26.80 28.80 -13.98
CA ALA A 214 28.26 28.85 -13.82
C ALA A 214 28.89 30.06 -14.51
N GLY A 215 29.79 30.75 -13.80
CA GLY A 215 30.44 31.97 -14.26
C GLY A 215 29.70 33.27 -13.89
N LYS A 216 28.44 33.20 -13.47
CA LYS A 216 27.73 34.33 -12.86
C LYS A 216 28.16 34.50 -11.40
N THR A 217 27.94 35.68 -10.82
CA THR A 217 28.08 35.92 -9.38
C THR A 217 26.72 36.26 -8.80
N ILE A 218 26.30 35.56 -7.74
CA ILE A 218 25.09 35.90 -6.99
C ILE A 218 25.40 37.16 -6.19
N THR A 219 24.61 38.20 -6.42
CA THR A 219 24.72 39.48 -5.72
C THR A 219 23.68 39.63 -4.63
N ARG A 220 22.51 39.00 -4.78
CA ARG A 220 21.43 39.06 -3.79
C ARG A 220 20.66 37.75 -3.73
N ILE A 221 20.22 37.40 -2.52
CA ILE A 221 19.29 36.31 -2.25
C ILE A 221 17.92 36.93 -1.98
N LEU A 222 16.89 36.41 -2.64
CA LEU A 222 15.52 36.91 -2.63
C LEU A 222 14.56 35.80 -2.16
N LEU A 223 13.47 36.20 -1.49
CA LEU A 223 12.27 35.37 -1.39
C LEU A 223 11.26 35.89 -2.40
N ALA A 224 10.70 34.99 -3.20
CA ALA A 224 9.77 35.32 -4.26
C ALA A 224 8.41 34.65 -4.02
N TYR A 225 7.32 35.35 -4.32
CA TYR A 225 5.95 34.88 -4.22
C TYR A 225 5.16 35.20 -5.50
N SER A 226 4.26 34.32 -5.91
CA SER A 226 3.34 34.54 -7.04
C SER A 226 1.92 34.13 -6.68
N ALA A 227 0.95 35.04 -6.81
CA ALA A 227 -0.41 34.76 -6.40
C ALA A 227 -1.12 33.77 -7.34
N PRO A 228 -1.69 32.66 -6.81
CA PRO A 228 -2.53 31.77 -7.61
C PRO A 228 -3.89 32.40 -7.97
N LYS A 229 -4.41 33.25 -7.08
CA LYS A 229 -5.70 33.95 -7.23
C LYS A 229 -5.75 35.20 -6.35
N SER A 230 -6.70 36.09 -6.63
CA SER A 230 -6.95 37.32 -5.86
C SER A 230 -7.65 37.04 -4.52
N GLY A 231 -7.46 37.93 -3.53
CA GLY A 231 -8.24 37.92 -2.28
C GLY A 231 -7.84 36.84 -1.27
N VAL A 232 -6.69 36.18 -1.46
CA VAL A 232 -6.13 35.21 -0.51
C VAL A 232 -5.07 35.83 0.36
N SER A 233 -4.95 35.34 1.59
CA SER A 233 -3.81 35.59 2.45
C SER A 233 -2.89 34.38 2.43
N PHE A 234 -1.60 34.62 2.62
CA PHE A 234 -0.58 33.59 2.70
C PHE A 234 0.38 33.89 3.84
N LYS A 235 0.94 32.82 4.42
CA LYS A 235 2.02 32.90 5.41
C LYS A 235 2.81 31.60 5.42
N GLY A 236 4.08 31.67 5.80
CA GLY A 236 4.90 30.50 6.01
C GLY A 236 6.25 30.88 6.62
N SER A 237 7.12 29.89 6.73
CA SER A 237 8.47 30.04 7.29
C SER A 237 9.51 29.41 6.38
N LEU A 238 10.70 29.96 6.40
CA LEU A 238 11.87 29.51 5.65
C LEU A 238 13.04 29.36 6.61
N ASP A 239 13.84 28.30 6.44
CA ASP A 239 15.04 28.04 7.23
C ASP A 239 16.20 27.47 6.41
N ASP A 240 17.40 27.46 6.98
CA ASP A 240 18.58 26.74 6.49
C ASP A 240 18.92 27.03 5.01
N ILE A 241 18.98 28.31 4.61
CA ILE A 241 19.38 28.68 3.24
C ILE A 241 20.87 28.38 3.08
N SER A 242 21.20 27.49 2.14
CA SER A 242 22.58 27.11 1.83
C SER A 242 22.89 27.31 0.35
N ILE A 243 24.05 27.89 0.05
CA ILE A 243 24.59 28.01 -1.30
C ILE A 243 26.06 27.58 -1.28
N GLY A 244 26.37 26.49 -1.96
CA GLY A 244 27.71 25.94 -1.94
C GLY A 244 27.86 24.67 -2.78
N SER A 245 29.03 24.07 -2.71
CA SER A 245 29.25 22.75 -3.30
C SER A 245 28.65 21.69 -2.37
N PRO A 246 27.78 20.79 -2.85
CA PRO A 246 27.29 19.70 -2.02
C PRO A 246 28.44 18.75 -1.66
N ALA A 247 28.32 18.09 -0.50
CA ALA A 247 29.18 16.96 -0.20
C ALA A 247 28.92 15.85 -1.22
N LYS A 248 29.88 15.61 -2.13
CA LYS A 248 29.74 14.51 -3.09
C LYS A 248 30.05 13.18 -2.40
N PRO A 249 29.20 12.16 -2.56
CA PRO A 249 29.60 10.79 -2.25
C PRO A 249 30.85 10.43 -3.07
N SER A 250 31.88 9.91 -2.42
CA SER A 250 33.09 9.44 -3.09
C SER A 250 32.88 8.01 -3.61
N GLY A 251 33.02 7.80 -4.93
CA GLY A 251 33.06 6.46 -5.54
C GLY A 251 31.80 6.07 -6.32
N ASN A 252 31.81 4.86 -6.90
CA ASN A 252 30.65 4.26 -7.57
C ASN A 252 29.72 3.67 -6.51
N LEU A 253 28.54 4.27 -6.33
CA LEU A 253 27.52 3.76 -5.41
C LEU A 253 26.88 2.48 -5.94
N THR A 254 26.67 1.51 -5.06
CA THR A 254 25.84 0.32 -5.35
C THR A 254 24.37 0.60 -5.00
N PRO A 255 23.39 -0.16 -5.51
CA PRO A 255 21.97 0.10 -5.23
C PRO A 255 21.59 0.25 -3.75
N VAL A 256 22.19 -0.54 -2.85
CA VAL A 256 21.96 -0.41 -1.40
C VAL A 256 22.51 0.90 -0.81
N ASP A 257 23.56 1.48 -1.42
CA ASP A 257 24.08 2.79 -0.99
C ASP A 257 23.13 3.95 -1.33
N GLU A 258 22.18 3.71 -2.24
CA GLU A 258 21.13 4.68 -2.61
C GLU A 258 19.95 4.66 -1.62
N VAL A 259 19.84 3.64 -0.75
CA VAL A 259 18.71 3.46 0.19
C VAL A 259 18.84 4.37 1.41
N ASN A 260 17.74 5.03 1.78
CA ASN A 260 17.58 5.73 3.05
C ASN A 260 16.51 5.03 3.91
N ILE A 261 16.91 4.39 5.00
CA ILE A 261 15.97 3.68 5.90
C ILE A 261 15.17 4.62 6.80
N LEU A 262 15.53 5.91 6.89
CA LEU A 262 14.77 6.91 7.64
C LEU A 262 13.53 7.40 6.86
N ARG A 263 13.39 7.04 5.59
CA ARG A 263 12.26 7.44 4.76
C ARG A 263 10.95 6.89 5.34
N GLY A 264 10.08 7.80 5.76
CA GLY A 264 8.76 7.59 6.35
C GLY A 264 8.70 7.67 7.88
N THR A 265 9.80 8.03 8.53
CA THR A 265 9.91 8.18 9.99
C THR A 265 9.52 9.57 10.51
N ALA A 266 9.50 10.60 9.65
CA ALA A 266 8.95 11.93 9.96
C ALA A 266 7.43 11.92 9.80
N SER A 267 6.78 11.16 10.69
CA SER A 267 5.37 10.79 10.59
C SER A 267 4.73 10.77 11.96
N ASP A 268 3.46 11.17 12.02
CA ASP A 268 2.63 11.09 13.22
C ASP A 268 1.20 10.61 12.86
N SER A 269 0.38 10.32 13.88
CA SER A 269 -1.01 9.86 13.68
C SER A 269 -1.95 10.92 13.08
N ALA A 270 -1.60 12.20 13.15
CA ALA A 270 -2.39 13.29 12.62
C ALA A 270 -2.17 13.49 11.12
N PHE A 271 -0.95 13.18 10.64
CA PHE A 271 -0.55 13.27 9.24
C PHE A 271 0.53 12.22 8.90
N PRO A 272 0.14 11.02 8.44
CA PRO A 272 1.09 9.96 8.16
C PRO A 272 1.93 10.26 6.91
N ARG A 273 3.23 10.04 7.03
CA ARG A 273 4.23 10.16 5.96
C ARG A 273 4.97 8.85 5.67
N GLY A 274 4.36 7.72 6.04
CA GLY A 274 4.85 6.36 5.79
C GLY A 274 4.82 5.48 7.04
N GLU A 275 4.95 6.08 8.22
CA GLU A 275 5.00 5.41 9.53
C GLU A 275 5.98 4.23 9.53
N THR A 276 7.19 4.47 9.03
CA THR A 276 8.19 3.41 8.85
C THR A 276 9.09 3.26 10.08
N VAL A 277 9.69 2.08 10.23
CA VAL A 277 10.76 1.81 11.20
C VAL A 277 12.09 1.76 10.43
N PRO A 278 13.16 2.44 10.90
CA PRO A 278 14.47 2.37 10.27
C PRO A 278 15.14 1.04 10.62
N ALA A 279 14.74 0.01 9.89
CA ALA A 279 15.16 -1.37 10.11
C ALA A 279 16.54 -1.65 9.47
N VAL A 280 17.42 -2.26 10.25
CA VAL A 280 18.73 -2.77 9.83
C VAL A 280 18.69 -4.29 9.88
N GLY A 281 19.15 -4.94 8.82
CA GLY A 281 19.15 -6.39 8.70
C GLY A 281 19.29 -6.85 7.26
N VAL A 282 18.66 -7.97 6.93
CA VAL A 282 18.71 -8.60 5.60
C VAL A 282 17.31 -8.77 5.01
N PRO A 283 17.18 -8.89 3.67
CA PRO A 283 15.88 -9.16 3.04
C PRO A 283 15.16 -10.35 3.67
N ASN A 284 13.87 -10.19 3.98
CA ASN A 284 13.02 -11.20 4.62
C ASN A 284 13.64 -11.79 5.91
N GLY A 285 14.42 -10.99 6.65
CA GLY A 285 15.10 -11.40 7.89
C GLY A 285 14.13 -11.90 8.97
N PHE A 286 14.62 -12.67 9.94
CA PHE A 286 13.78 -13.16 11.04
C PHE A 286 13.42 -12.05 12.02
N ALA A 287 14.38 -11.17 12.30
CA ALA A 287 14.17 -9.92 13.02
C ALA A 287 15.04 -8.80 12.44
N TYR A 288 14.71 -7.57 12.80
CA TYR A 288 15.44 -6.36 12.45
C TYR A 288 15.92 -5.65 13.70
N TRP A 289 16.84 -4.68 13.53
CA TRP A 289 17.23 -3.79 14.61
C TRP A 289 17.10 -2.33 14.18
N SER A 290 16.79 -1.46 15.13
CA SER A 290 16.48 -0.07 14.83
C SER A 290 16.96 0.87 15.95
N PRO A 291 17.51 2.06 15.64
CA PRO A 291 17.61 3.13 16.64
C PRO A 291 16.21 3.56 17.11
N ALA A 292 16.08 3.92 18.38
CA ALA A 292 14.83 4.37 18.97
C ALA A 292 15.02 5.71 19.69
N LEU A 293 14.30 6.74 19.23
CA LEU A 293 14.25 8.08 19.83
C LEU A 293 13.14 8.15 20.89
N ASN A 294 12.14 7.28 20.79
CA ASN A 294 11.16 7.04 21.85
C ASN A 294 11.18 5.55 22.24
N SER A 295 12.07 5.20 23.15
CA SER A 295 12.24 3.80 23.60
C SER A 295 11.05 3.26 24.41
N SER A 296 10.03 4.08 24.66
CA SER A 296 8.81 3.68 25.37
C SER A 296 7.64 3.32 24.48
N SER A 297 7.72 3.65 23.20
CA SER A 297 6.61 3.46 22.26
C SER A 297 6.82 2.21 21.43
N ALA A 298 5.78 1.37 21.34
CA ALA A 298 5.72 0.31 20.34
C ALA A 298 5.35 0.85 18.94
N ASN A 299 4.69 2.02 18.87
CA ASN A 299 4.06 2.53 17.65
C ASN A 299 4.67 3.84 17.10
N GLN A 300 5.81 4.29 17.65
CA GLN A 300 6.53 5.47 17.16
C GLN A 300 7.97 5.44 17.66
N PHE A 301 8.75 4.48 17.18
CA PHE A 301 10.13 4.24 17.63
C PHE A 301 11.07 5.40 17.32
N TYR A 302 10.96 5.92 16.10
CA TYR A 302 11.84 6.92 15.54
C TYR A 302 10.99 8.09 15.05
N PRO A 303 10.48 8.94 15.95
CA PRO A 303 9.95 10.24 15.55
C PRO A 303 11.12 11.08 15.02
N TYR A 304 11.28 11.21 13.71
CA TYR A 304 12.44 11.84 13.07
C TYR A 304 12.78 13.22 13.66
N ARG A 305 11.75 13.97 14.06
CA ARG A 305 11.82 15.39 14.43
C ARG A 305 11.02 15.76 15.66
N GLU A 306 10.31 14.83 16.26
CA GLU A 306 9.56 15.07 17.48
C GLU A 306 10.33 14.53 18.68
N ASN A 307 10.02 15.03 19.87
CA ASN A 307 10.71 14.68 21.11
C ASN A 307 12.20 15.04 21.12
N ASN A 308 12.55 16.16 20.46
CA ASN A 308 13.88 16.73 20.55
C ASN A 308 14.17 17.29 21.95
N ASP A 309 15.45 17.40 22.28
CA ASP A 309 15.95 18.04 23.49
C ASP A 309 15.68 19.57 23.48
N PRO A 310 15.94 20.29 24.59
CA PRO A 310 15.75 21.75 24.64
C PRO A 310 16.60 22.56 23.63
N ALA A 311 17.65 21.96 23.06
CA ALA A 311 18.47 22.55 22.00
C ALA A 311 17.93 22.21 20.59
N ASN A 312 16.75 21.59 20.50
CA ASN A 312 16.13 21.11 19.26
C ASN A 312 16.95 20.01 18.56
N LEU A 313 17.64 19.16 19.32
CA LEU A 313 18.38 18.01 18.79
C LEU A 313 17.63 16.71 19.09
N PRO A 314 17.56 15.76 18.14
CA PRO A 314 17.03 14.43 18.42
C PRO A 314 17.96 13.66 19.36
N GLU A 315 17.38 12.79 20.19
CA GLU A 315 18.11 11.96 21.15
C GLU A 315 17.81 10.48 20.95
N ILE A 316 18.84 9.66 20.70
CA ILE A 316 18.66 8.20 20.71
C ILE A 316 18.61 7.74 22.16
N GLN A 317 17.58 6.96 22.48
CA GLN A 317 17.34 6.43 23.83
C GLN A 317 17.64 4.93 23.94
N SER A 318 17.69 4.22 22.81
CA SER A 318 18.21 2.84 22.71
C SER A 318 18.43 2.43 21.25
N PHE A 319 19.14 1.32 21.06
CA PHE A 319 19.07 0.47 19.89
C PHE A 319 18.21 -0.73 20.22
N SER A 320 17.10 -0.90 19.50
CA SER A 320 16.05 -1.87 19.81
C SER A 320 15.95 -2.95 18.75
N LEU A 321 15.72 -4.18 19.22
CA LEU A 321 15.22 -5.26 18.40
C LEU A 321 13.81 -4.93 17.92
N SER A 322 13.52 -5.25 16.66
CA SER A 322 12.24 -4.98 16.01
C SER A 322 11.77 -6.11 15.10
N HIS A 323 10.47 -6.39 15.14
CA HIS A 323 9.81 -7.32 14.21
C HIS A 323 8.87 -6.62 13.25
N SER A 324 8.64 -5.31 13.43
CA SER A 324 7.74 -4.53 12.59
C SER A 324 8.50 -3.48 11.75
N PRO A 325 8.34 -3.46 10.41
CA PRO A 325 8.90 -2.46 9.53
C PRO A 325 7.99 -1.23 9.48
N ASN A 326 6.74 -1.29 9.99
CA ASN A 326 5.88 -0.11 10.13
C ASN A 326 5.46 0.09 11.59
N GLN A 327 5.12 1.31 11.93
CA GLN A 327 4.86 1.71 13.29
C GLN A 327 3.39 1.46 13.71
N GLN A 328 2.52 1.02 12.80
CA GLN A 328 1.08 0.93 13.07
C GLN A 328 0.65 -0.37 13.76
N GLN A 329 1.33 -1.48 13.49
CA GLN A 329 1.02 -2.76 14.13
C GLN A 329 1.62 -2.87 15.53
N GLY A 330 2.50 -1.93 15.88
CA GLY A 330 3.32 -2.00 17.07
C GLY A 330 4.43 -3.02 16.96
N ASP A 331 5.53 -2.73 17.64
CA ASP A 331 6.60 -3.70 17.78
C ASP A 331 6.34 -4.65 18.94
N ARG A 332 6.97 -5.82 18.90
CA ARG A 332 6.80 -6.90 19.87
C ARG A 332 8.12 -7.60 20.12
N GLN A 333 8.16 -8.43 21.18
CA GLN A 333 9.33 -9.25 21.50
C GLN A 333 10.63 -8.43 21.58
N SER A 334 10.56 -7.21 22.13
CA SER A 334 11.66 -6.25 22.06
C SER A 334 12.83 -6.59 23.00
N PHE A 335 13.98 -5.97 22.73
CA PHE A 335 15.16 -5.94 23.58
C PHE A 335 15.95 -4.69 23.23
N GLN A 336 16.42 -3.94 24.23
CA GLN A 336 17.07 -2.63 24.03
C GLN A 336 18.48 -2.61 24.61
N VAL A 337 19.41 -1.95 23.91
CA VAL A 337 20.76 -1.65 24.39
C VAL A 337 21.08 -0.17 24.20
N MET A 338 21.76 0.45 25.17
CA MET A 338 22.18 1.86 25.10
C MET A 338 23.58 2.06 25.71
N PRO A 339 24.53 2.72 25.01
CA PRO A 339 25.82 3.06 25.59
C PRO A 339 25.74 4.27 26.54
N SER A 340 26.61 4.31 27.55
CA SER A 340 26.79 5.49 28.43
C SER A 340 28.24 5.61 28.89
N ASP A 341 28.81 6.81 28.83
CA ASP A 341 30.15 7.16 29.38
C ASP A 341 30.11 7.60 30.86
N PHE A 342 28.96 7.46 31.53
CA PHE A 342 28.82 7.85 32.93
C PHE A 342 29.75 7.02 33.83
N PHE A 343 30.59 7.70 34.61
CA PHE A 343 31.59 7.04 35.47
C PHE A 343 30.94 6.17 36.58
N GLY A 344 29.79 6.60 37.10
CA GLY A 344 29.05 5.91 38.17
C GLY A 344 28.16 4.77 37.66
N THR A 345 27.09 4.45 38.40
CA THR A 345 26.05 3.53 37.92
C THR A 345 25.18 4.27 36.89
N PRO A 346 25.05 3.78 35.65
CA PRO A 346 24.23 4.44 34.64
C PRO A 346 22.75 4.44 35.01
N THR A 347 21.98 5.39 34.48
CA THR A 347 20.54 5.51 34.74
C THR A 347 19.70 4.71 33.75
N ALA A 348 18.63 4.09 34.24
CA ALA A 348 17.60 3.43 33.43
C ALA A 348 16.56 4.41 32.85
N ASN A 349 16.55 5.67 33.33
CA ASN A 349 15.61 6.67 32.86
C ASN A 349 15.91 7.02 31.40
N ARG A 350 14.91 6.86 30.52
CA ARG A 350 15.05 6.99 29.07
C ARG A 350 15.45 8.41 28.64
N LEU A 351 14.94 9.44 29.31
CA LEU A 351 15.31 10.83 29.05
C LEU A 351 16.75 11.09 29.48
N ASN A 352 17.13 10.66 30.69
CA ASN A 352 18.45 10.94 31.24
C ASN A 352 19.59 10.11 30.60
N ARG A 353 19.27 9.01 29.90
CA ARG A 353 20.24 8.20 29.15
C ARG A 353 20.30 8.55 27.66
N GLY A 354 19.41 9.42 27.18
CA GLY A 354 19.36 9.86 25.79
C GLY A 354 20.69 10.47 25.37
N LEU A 355 21.06 10.26 24.11
CA LEU A 355 22.26 10.88 23.53
C LEU A 355 21.87 11.71 22.31
N ALA A 356 22.03 13.03 22.45
CA ALA A 356 21.80 13.98 21.38
C ALA A 356 22.75 13.77 20.20
N PHE A 357 22.22 13.91 18.99
CA PHE A 357 22.98 13.83 17.75
C PHE A 357 22.42 14.82 16.73
N LYS A 358 23.07 14.87 15.56
CA LYS A 358 22.55 15.56 14.38
C LYS A 358 22.49 14.57 13.23
N HIS A 359 21.46 14.64 12.40
CA HIS A 359 21.32 13.74 11.24
C HIS A 359 22.50 13.83 10.25
N GLU A 360 23.22 14.96 10.18
CA GLU A 360 24.46 15.07 9.39
C GLU A 360 25.58 14.11 9.85
N ASN A 361 25.52 13.62 11.10
CA ASN A 361 26.44 12.66 11.69
C ASN A 361 25.85 11.25 11.77
N GLU A 362 24.70 11.03 11.11
CA GLU A 362 23.98 9.76 11.04
C GLU A 362 24.14 9.13 9.66
N THR A 363 24.40 7.82 9.64
CA THR A 363 24.36 6.99 8.44
C THR A 363 23.31 5.92 8.70
N ALA A 364 22.27 5.90 7.86
CA ALA A 364 21.12 5.03 8.02
C ALA A 364 20.86 4.25 6.73
N LYS A 365 21.40 3.03 6.67
CA LYS A 365 21.32 2.11 5.53
C LYS A 365 20.81 0.74 5.97
N PRO A 366 20.26 -0.08 5.05
CA PRO A 366 19.77 -1.41 5.39
C PRO A 366 20.82 -2.33 6.00
N ASP A 367 22.08 -2.20 5.55
CA ASP A 367 23.23 -3.01 5.97
C ASP A 367 24.02 -2.40 7.13
N GLU A 368 23.83 -1.11 7.44
CA GLU A 368 24.55 -0.42 8.50
C GLU A 368 23.75 0.77 9.04
N TYR A 369 23.70 0.87 10.37
CA TYR A 369 23.40 2.12 11.05
C TYR A 369 24.63 2.59 11.85
N SER A 370 24.98 3.87 11.73
CA SER A 370 26.07 4.49 12.48
C SER A 370 25.71 5.93 12.86
N VAL A 371 26.03 6.34 14.08
CA VAL A 371 25.82 7.71 14.55
C VAL A 371 26.98 8.17 15.42
N THR A 372 27.40 9.42 15.23
CA THR A 372 28.30 10.12 16.16
C THR A 372 27.50 11.15 16.96
N PHE A 373 27.49 10.98 18.28
CA PHE A 373 26.76 11.84 19.21
C PHE A 373 27.48 13.16 19.45
N THR A 374 26.78 14.16 19.98
CA THR A 374 27.34 15.50 20.28
C THR A 374 28.44 15.46 21.35
N ASN A 375 28.42 14.46 22.23
CA ASN A 375 29.49 14.22 23.21
C ASN A 375 30.70 13.47 22.61
N GLY A 376 30.67 13.15 21.32
CA GLY A 376 31.74 12.49 20.57
C GLY A 376 31.73 10.97 20.64
N MET A 377 30.86 10.33 21.43
CA MET A 377 30.70 8.87 21.36
C MET A 377 30.20 8.44 19.98
N LYS A 378 30.52 7.21 19.58
CA LYS A 378 30.03 6.61 18.34
C LYS A 378 29.32 5.28 18.62
N ALA A 379 28.19 5.06 17.98
CA ALA A 379 27.50 3.77 17.98
C ALA A 379 27.30 3.29 16.54
N GLU A 380 27.52 1.99 16.31
CA GLU A 380 27.40 1.33 15.01
C GLU A 380 26.68 -0.02 15.17
N MET A 381 25.86 -0.39 14.20
CA MET A 381 25.03 -1.59 14.20
C MET A 381 24.89 -2.18 12.80
N THR A 382 25.02 -3.50 12.70
CA THR A 382 24.67 -4.29 11.50
C THR A 382 24.11 -5.65 11.91
N ALA A 383 23.29 -6.26 11.05
CA ALA A 383 22.52 -7.46 11.39
C ALA A 383 22.36 -8.44 10.22
N LEU A 384 22.26 -9.73 10.57
CA LEU A 384 21.83 -10.83 9.70
C LEU A 384 20.41 -11.25 10.08
N SER A 385 19.99 -12.46 9.70
CA SER A 385 18.60 -12.89 9.85
C SER A 385 18.19 -12.99 11.34
N HIS A 386 19.02 -13.61 12.18
CA HIS A 386 18.71 -13.86 13.60
C HIS A 386 19.66 -13.16 14.57
N SER A 387 20.68 -12.45 14.07
CA SER A 387 21.79 -11.95 14.86
C SER A 387 22.24 -10.55 14.47
N ALA A 388 22.85 -9.84 15.41
CA ALA A 388 23.40 -8.51 15.22
C ALA A 388 24.75 -8.34 15.93
N ILE A 389 25.53 -7.39 15.42
CA ILE A 389 26.78 -6.94 16.02
C ILE A 389 26.76 -5.41 16.16
N PHE A 390 27.07 -4.96 17.38
CA PHE A 390 27.14 -3.56 17.75
C PHE A 390 28.57 -3.18 18.08
N ARG A 391 29.01 -1.98 17.69
CA ARG A 391 30.24 -1.35 18.19
C ARG A 391 29.89 -0.04 18.88
N PHE A 392 30.35 0.11 20.12
CA PHE A 392 30.21 1.35 20.88
C PHE A 392 31.60 1.89 21.19
N THR A 393 31.92 3.08 20.66
CA THR A 393 33.21 3.75 20.88
C THR A 393 33.03 4.90 21.87
N PHE A 394 33.64 4.75 23.05
CA PHE A 394 33.57 5.68 24.16
C PHE A 394 34.69 6.73 24.10
N LYS A 395 34.47 7.91 24.70
CA LYS A 395 35.50 8.95 24.85
C LYS A 395 36.19 8.90 26.22
N GLY A 396 35.41 8.66 27.28
CA GLY A 396 35.92 8.53 28.65
C GLY A 396 36.77 7.28 28.88
N ASN A 397 37.27 7.12 30.12
CA ASN A 397 38.03 5.94 30.57
C ASN A 397 37.12 4.84 31.17
N THR A 398 35.81 5.06 31.15
CA THR A 398 34.81 4.08 31.53
C THR A 398 33.72 4.09 30.46
N GLY A 399 33.21 2.91 30.12
CA GLY A 399 32.05 2.74 29.24
C GLY A 399 31.04 1.81 29.90
N ASN A 400 29.75 2.05 29.64
CA ASN A 400 28.67 1.19 30.11
C ASN A 400 27.78 0.79 28.94
N LEU A 401 27.21 -0.41 29.03
CA LEU A 401 26.08 -0.84 28.22
C LEU A 401 24.89 -1.07 29.13
N ILE A 402 23.80 -0.35 28.87
CA ILE A 402 22.52 -0.45 29.56
C ILE A 402 21.65 -1.39 28.74
N PHE A 403 21.10 -2.42 29.36
CA PHE A 403 20.13 -3.34 28.78
C PHE A 403 18.75 -3.00 29.31
N ASP A 404 17.75 -2.99 28.44
CA ASP A 404 16.37 -2.66 28.78
C ASP A 404 15.40 -3.39 27.84
N ASN A 405 14.11 -3.09 28.00
CA ASN A 405 13.02 -3.57 27.18
C ASN A 405 11.97 -2.46 27.05
N ILE A 406 10.98 -2.59 26.16
CA ILE A 406 9.89 -1.60 26.06
C ILE A 406 9.08 -1.51 27.37
N ASP A 407 8.74 -2.66 27.94
CA ASP A 407 8.01 -2.78 29.21
C ASP A 407 8.67 -3.80 30.16
N ASN A 408 8.02 -4.17 31.26
CA ASN A 408 8.56 -5.12 32.24
C ASN A 408 8.34 -6.61 31.90
N ASN A 409 7.74 -6.93 30.75
CA ASN A 409 7.36 -8.28 30.33
C ASN A 409 8.56 -8.99 29.69
N GLY A 410 9.40 -9.58 30.54
CA GLY A 410 10.54 -10.37 30.13
C GLY A 410 11.39 -10.81 31.30
N GLY A 411 12.58 -11.32 30.99
CA GLY A 411 13.58 -11.67 32.00
C GLY A 411 14.98 -11.49 31.44
N LEU A 412 15.90 -11.01 32.29
CA LEU A 412 17.30 -10.80 31.93
C LEU A 412 18.22 -11.42 33.00
N THR A 413 19.20 -12.19 32.55
CA THR A 413 20.25 -12.78 33.37
C THR A 413 21.62 -12.31 32.88
N LEU A 414 22.45 -11.85 33.82
CA LEU A 414 23.82 -11.39 33.57
C LEU A 414 24.82 -12.45 34.03
N ASN A 415 25.86 -12.68 33.22
CA ASN A 415 27.05 -13.44 33.62
C ASN A 415 28.33 -12.61 33.37
N PRO A 416 28.71 -11.73 34.31
CA PRO A 416 29.83 -10.79 34.14
C PRO A 416 31.16 -11.49 33.91
N SER A 417 31.39 -12.64 34.56
CA SER A 417 32.65 -13.41 34.44
C SER A 417 32.92 -13.91 33.02
N LYS A 418 31.85 -14.10 32.22
CA LYS A 418 31.91 -14.52 30.83
C LYS A 418 31.57 -13.39 29.85
N GLY A 419 31.17 -12.22 30.35
CA GLY A 419 30.64 -11.12 29.54
C GLY A 419 29.36 -11.46 28.79
N THR A 420 28.59 -12.48 29.21
CA THR A 420 27.39 -12.93 28.48
C THR A 420 26.10 -12.39 29.08
N ILE A 421 25.09 -12.18 28.23
CA ILE A 421 23.72 -11.86 28.62
C ILE A 421 22.77 -12.88 28.02
N GLU A 422 21.73 -13.25 28.75
CA GLU A 422 20.69 -14.15 28.26
C GLU A 422 19.33 -13.81 28.87
N GLY A 423 18.27 -14.12 28.15
CA GLY A 423 16.93 -13.78 28.62
C GLY A 423 15.84 -14.05 27.62
N TYR A 424 14.68 -13.48 27.91
CA TYR A 424 13.50 -13.56 27.05
C TYR A 424 12.66 -12.28 27.11
N SER A 425 11.87 -12.06 26.07
CA SER A 425 10.89 -10.99 25.94
C SER A 425 9.51 -11.58 25.67
N ASP A 426 8.53 -11.13 26.45
CA ASP A 426 7.11 -11.47 26.29
C ASP A 426 6.28 -10.25 25.87
N VAL A 427 6.94 -9.17 25.41
CA VAL A 427 6.28 -7.96 24.90
C VAL A 427 5.31 -8.36 23.80
N GLN A 428 4.04 -8.02 24.01
CA GLN A 428 2.95 -8.36 23.13
C GLN A 428 2.85 -7.39 21.96
N ASP A 429 2.31 -7.89 20.87
CA ASP A 429 1.78 -7.07 19.80
C ASP A 429 0.56 -6.29 20.30
N GLU A 430 0.58 -4.95 20.24
CA GLU A 430 -0.49 -4.11 20.81
C GLU A 430 -1.84 -4.29 20.09
N THR A 431 -1.81 -4.70 18.82
CA THR A 431 -3.02 -4.86 18.00
C THR A 431 -3.71 -6.19 18.29
N THR A 432 -2.93 -7.26 18.37
CA THR A 432 -3.46 -8.63 18.50
C THR A 432 -3.47 -9.14 19.94
N GLY A 433 -2.73 -8.50 20.85
CA GLY A 433 -2.51 -8.97 22.22
C GLY A 433 -1.67 -10.25 22.30
N ASN A 434 -1.17 -10.76 21.18
CA ASN A 434 -0.43 -12.01 21.12
C ASN A 434 1.03 -11.78 21.52
N SER A 435 1.58 -12.68 22.35
CA SER A 435 3.03 -12.87 22.46
C SER A 435 3.41 -14.33 22.29
N SER A 436 4.35 -14.58 21.39
CA SER A 436 5.20 -15.76 21.49
C SER A 436 6.47 -15.33 22.20
N ARG A 437 6.91 -16.08 23.22
CA ARG A 437 8.14 -15.75 23.94
C ARG A 437 9.34 -15.77 22.98
N LEU A 438 10.09 -14.69 22.92
CA LEU A 438 11.37 -14.63 22.21
C LEU A 438 12.53 -14.74 23.20
N PHE A 439 13.53 -15.53 22.88
CA PHE A 439 14.78 -15.67 23.64
C PHE A 439 15.90 -14.90 22.99
N PHE A 440 16.83 -14.38 23.79
CA PHE A 440 18.04 -13.74 23.31
C PHE A 440 19.27 -14.23 24.08
N TYR A 441 20.41 -14.26 23.39
CA TYR A 441 21.72 -14.57 23.94
C TYR A 441 22.78 -13.67 23.29
N GLY A 442 23.67 -13.09 24.08
CA GLY A 442 24.76 -12.27 23.56
C GLY A 442 25.99 -12.23 24.46
N TYR A 443 27.09 -11.69 23.94
CA TYR A 443 28.34 -11.52 24.68
C TYR A 443 29.14 -10.32 24.22
N THR A 444 29.94 -9.76 25.12
CA THR A 444 30.88 -8.67 24.85
C THR A 444 32.30 -9.15 24.61
N ASP A 445 33.09 -8.41 23.83
CA ASP A 445 34.51 -8.73 23.56
C ASP A 445 35.48 -8.22 24.65
N GLN A 446 34.99 -7.35 25.53
CA GLN A 446 35.75 -6.80 26.64
C GLN A 446 35.27 -7.33 27.99
N ALA A 447 36.20 -7.48 28.94
CA ALA A 447 35.92 -7.93 30.30
C ALA A 447 35.06 -6.91 31.07
N VAL A 448 34.02 -7.41 31.73
CA VAL A 448 33.12 -6.60 32.56
C VAL A 448 33.79 -6.31 33.91
N THR A 449 33.97 -5.03 34.23
CA THR A 449 34.58 -4.58 35.50
C THR A 449 33.56 -4.38 36.61
N SER A 450 32.30 -4.09 36.25
CA SER A 450 31.19 -3.98 37.18
C SER A 450 29.86 -4.25 36.45
N SER A 451 28.86 -4.70 37.18
CA SER A 451 27.53 -4.99 36.64
C SER A 451 26.48 -4.87 37.72
N GLY A 452 25.23 -4.62 37.35
CA GLY A 452 24.14 -4.61 38.31
C GLY A 452 22.78 -4.44 37.66
N ARG A 453 21.73 -4.63 38.48
CA ARG A 453 20.35 -4.34 38.12
C ARG A 453 20.08 -2.85 38.28
N LEU A 454 19.21 -2.31 37.44
CA LEU A 454 18.71 -0.95 37.55
C LEU A 454 17.24 -1.00 37.96
N TYR A 455 16.83 -0.11 38.88
CA TYR A 455 15.51 -0.14 39.52
C TYR A 455 14.79 1.21 39.39
N GLY A 456 13.48 1.20 39.66
CA GLY A 456 12.69 2.43 39.83
C GLY A 456 12.22 3.05 38.52
N GLN A 457 12.16 2.28 37.44
CA GLN A 457 11.60 2.70 36.14
C GLN A 457 10.45 1.78 35.69
N SER A 458 9.88 0.99 36.61
CA SER A 458 8.81 0.02 36.36
C SER A 458 9.17 -1.04 35.29
N ARG A 459 10.48 -1.33 35.14
CA ARG A 459 11.06 -2.31 34.19
C ARG A 459 12.14 -3.17 34.87
N ASP A 460 12.04 -3.28 36.19
CA ASP A 460 13.09 -3.80 37.05
C ASP A 460 13.41 -5.29 36.80
N ASN A 461 12.54 -6.04 36.07
CA ASN A 461 12.81 -7.43 35.66
C ASN A 461 13.79 -7.53 34.48
N VAL A 462 13.93 -6.47 33.70
CA VAL A 462 14.58 -6.49 32.38
C VAL A 462 15.65 -5.43 32.23
N THR A 463 15.78 -4.50 33.19
CA THR A 463 16.83 -3.47 33.15
C THR A 463 18.08 -3.87 33.94
N ALA A 464 19.25 -3.72 33.32
CA ALA A 464 20.55 -3.96 33.94
C ALA A 464 21.68 -3.22 33.21
N PHE A 465 22.92 -3.29 33.72
CA PHE A 465 24.08 -2.73 33.02
C PHE A 465 25.35 -3.59 33.16
N TYR A 466 26.23 -3.43 32.18
CA TYR A 466 27.66 -3.77 32.25
C TYR A 466 28.52 -2.52 32.17
N LYS A 467 29.66 -2.54 32.87
CA LYS A 467 30.69 -1.52 32.87
C LYS A 467 32.03 -2.10 32.42
N PHE A 468 32.80 -1.30 31.71
CA PHE A 468 34.08 -1.63 31.08
C PHE A 468 35.13 -0.55 31.38
N ASP A 469 36.40 -0.94 31.44
CA ASP A 469 37.54 -0.01 31.47
C ASP A 469 37.93 0.39 30.04
N THR A 470 37.55 1.58 29.62
CA THR A 470 37.82 2.07 28.26
C THR A 470 39.02 3.02 28.21
N SER A 471 39.94 2.95 29.17
CA SER A 471 41.17 3.76 29.17
C SER A 471 42.09 3.45 27.98
N MET A 472 42.30 2.16 27.70
CA MET A 472 43.18 1.67 26.63
C MET A 472 42.40 1.24 25.38
N GLN A 473 41.32 0.48 25.56
CA GLN A 473 40.44 0.01 24.48
C GLN A 473 39.13 0.79 24.50
N LYS A 474 38.97 1.74 23.58
CA LYS A 474 37.83 2.65 23.56
C LYS A 474 36.54 2.03 23.02
N THR A 475 36.64 0.89 22.32
CA THR A 475 35.50 0.25 21.63
C THR A 475 35.11 -1.05 22.31
N VAL A 476 33.84 -1.16 22.67
CA VAL A 476 33.19 -2.40 23.16
C VAL A 476 32.27 -2.94 22.07
N THR A 477 32.40 -4.22 21.75
CA THR A 477 31.56 -4.92 20.78
C THR A 477 30.56 -5.82 21.49
N LEU A 478 29.27 -5.70 21.17
CA LEU A 478 28.23 -6.65 21.60
C LEU A 478 27.79 -7.51 20.40
N ARG A 479 27.85 -8.83 20.55
CA ARG A 479 27.29 -9.80 19.58
C ARG A 479 26.06 -10.45 20.22
N ILE A 480 24.93 -10.46 19.51
CA ILE A 480 23.66 -10.94 20.05
C ILE A 480 22.85 -11.66 18.98
N ALA A 481 22.09 -12.68 19.38
CA ALA A 481 21.13 -13.34 18.51
C ALA A 481 19.84 -13.69 19.26
N THR A 482 18.79 -13.97 18.50
CA THR A 482 17.45 -14.26 18.98
C THR A 482 16.97 -15.64 18.54
N SER A 483 15.91 -16.15 19.19
CA SER A 483 15.25 -17.42 18.87
C SER A 483 13.82 -17.44 19.41
N LEU A 484 12.89 -18.08 18.70
CA LEU A 484 11.55 -18.37 19.21
C LEU A 484 11.48 -19.76 19.89
N ILE A 485 12.58 -20.51 19.89
CA ILE A 485 12.65 -21.87 20.44
C ILE A 485 13.25 -21.87 21.86
N SER A 486 14.46 -21.31 22.06
CA SER A 486 15.16 -21.37 23.36
C SER A 486 16.40 -20.46 23.41
N ILE A 487 16.92 -20.23 24.63
CA ILE A 487 18.23 -19.56 24.81
C ILE A 487 19.35 -20.34 24.11
N SER A 488 19.36 -21.67 24.23
CA SER A 488 20.38 -22.51 23.57
C SER A 488 20.31 -22.42 22.04
N GLN A 489 19.11 -22.28 21.48
CA GLN A 489 18.94 -22.06 20.05
C GLN A 489 19.35 -20.62 19.65
N ALA A 490 19.09 -19.60 20.47
CA ALA A 490 19.61 -18.25 20.23
C ALA A 490 21.15 -18.24 20.19
N GLN A 491 21.81 -18.89 21.15
CA GLN A 491 23.27 -19.06 21.14
C GLN A 491 23.75 -19.80 19.89
N LYS A 492 22.98 -20.79 19.42
CA LYS A 492 23.30 -21.53 18.21
C LYS A 492 23.15 -20.69 16.94
N ASN A 493 22.09 -19.89 16.84
CA ASN A 493 21.90 -18.92 15.75
C ASN A 493 23.07 -17.95 15.71
N LEU A 494 23.51 -17.45 16.88
CA LEU A 494 24.68 -16.58 16.97
C LEU A 494 25.93 -17.28 16.41
N ASN A 495 26.21 -18.52 16.79
CA ASN A 495 27.38 -19.25 16.31
C ASN A 495 27.31 -19.61 14.81
N LEU A 496 26.10 -19.75 14.24
CA LEU A 496 25.90 -20.03 12.82
C LEU A 496 26.08 -18.79 11.94
N GLU A 497 25.70 -17.60 12.44
CA GLU A 497 25.73 -16.35 11.68
C GLU A 497 26.95 -15.47 12.03
N ILE A 498 27.25 -15.29 13.33
CA ILE A 498 28.31 -14.40 13.84
C ILE A 498 29.18 -15.14 14.87
N SER A 499 30.18 -15.88 14.38
CA SER A 499 31.19 -16.50 15.24
C SER A 499 32.04 -15.45 15.98
N ASN A 500 32.81 -15.89 16.99
CA ASN A 500 33.73 -15.01 17.72
C ASN A 500 34.86 -14.40 16.86
N LYS A 501 35.11 -14.95 15.65
CA LYS A 501 36.08 -14.42 14.68
C LYS A 501 35.45 -13.48 13.66
N THR A 502 34.13 -13.40 13.60
CA THR A 502 33.43 -12.56 12.64
C THR A 502 33.54 -11.09 13.07
N SER A 503 34.03 -10.24 12.16
CA SER A 503 34.13 -8.79 12.37
C SER A 503 32.83 -8.08 11.99
N PHE A 504 32.64 -6.86 12.50
CA PHE A 504 31.52 -5.99 12.11
C PHE A 504 31.45 -5.81 10.60
N ASP A 505 32.57 -5.47 9.96
CA ASP A 505 32.63 -5.22 8.53
C ASP A 505 32.30 -6.47 7.70
N THR A 506 32.57 -7.68 8.22
CA THR A 506 32.16 -8.94 7.57
C THR A 506 30.64 -9.05 7.54
N VAL A 507 29.99 -8.84 8.68
CA VAL A 507 28.52 -8.89 8.82
C VAL A 507 27.87 -7.82 7.94
N MET A 508 28.39 -6.59 7.98
CA MET A 508 27.94 -5.48 7.14
C MET A 508 28.04 -5.83 5.65
N ASN A 509 29.18 -6.36 5.21
CA ASN A 509 29.37 -6.72 3.79
C ASN A 509 28.46 -7.89 3.36
N GLU A 510 28.16 -8.84 4.26
CA GLU A 510 27.20 -9.91 3.99
C GLU A 510 25.77 -9.36 3.84
N ALA A 511 25.34 -8.47 4.73
CA ALA A 511 24.06 -7.78 4.62
C ALA A 511 23.98 -6.93 3.35
N LYS A 512 25.04 -6.16 3.05
CA LYS A 512 25.18 -5.36 1.83
C LYS A 512 25.04 -6.22 0.57
N LYS A 513 25.69 -7.39 0.55
CA LYS A 513 25.59 -8.36 -0.55
C LYS A 513 24.18 -8.92 -0.68
N ALA A 514 23.50 -9.24 0.42
CA ALA A 514 22.14 -9.74 0.42
C ALA A 514 21.16 -8.70 -0.15
N TRP A 515 21.29 -7.43 0.25
CA TRP A 515 20.49 -6.34 -0.29
C TRP A 515 20.77 -6.06 -1.77
N ASN A 516 22.03 -5.94 -2.17
CA ASN A 516 22.36 -5.72 -3.58
C ASN A 516 21.88 -6.87 -4.48
N LYS A 517 21.85 -8.12 -4.00
CA LYS A 517 21.24 -9.23 -4.76
C LYS A 517 19.76 -8.97 -5.11
N GLN A 518 19.01 -8.29 -4.23
CA GLN A 518 17.62 -7.94 -4.47
C GLN A 518 17.48 -6.63 -5.26
N LEU A 519 18.17 -5.58 -4.82
CA LEU A 519 18.04 -4.23 -5.37
C LEU A 519 18.63 -4.10 -6.78
N SER A 520 19.70 -4.84 -7.10
CA SER A 520 20.28 -4.86 -8.45
C SER A 520 19.41 -5.55 -9.49
N LYS A 521 18.21 -6.05 -9.13
CA LYS A 521 17.22 -6.51 -10.12
C LYS A 521 16.58 -5.37 -10.89
N VAL A 522 16.76 -4.13 -10.42
CA VAL A 522 16.28 -2.93 -11.08
C VAL A 522 17.47 -2.00 -11.30
N GLU A 523 17.72 -1.61 -12.54
CA GLU A 523 18.70 -0.59 -12.90
C GLU A 523 17.96 0.60 -13.54
N VAL A 524 18.36 1.83 -13.19
CA VAL A 524 17.80 3.05 -13.80
C VAL A 524 18.89 3.97 -14.33
N GLN A 525 18.64 4.57 -15.49
CA GLN A 525 19.52 5.56 -16.11
C GLN A 525 18.79 6.88 -16.32
N GLY A 526 19.51 8.00 -16.12
CA GLY A 526 18.95 9.34 -16.23
C GLY A 526 18.08 9.79 -15.04
N ALA A 527 18.15 9.07 -13.91
CA ALA A 527 17.51 9.45 -12.63
C ALA A 527 18.38 10.43 -11.83
N SER A 528 17.77 11.39 -11.14
CA SER A 528 18.43 12.23 -10.13
C SER A 528 18.78 11.41 -8.88
N GLN A 529 19.65 11.94 -8.01
CA GLN A 529 19.99 11.29 -6.75
C GLN A 529 18.76 11.06 -5.87
N ALA A 530 17.90 12.07 -5.72
CA ALA A 530 16.63 11.96 -4.98
C ALA A 530 15.71 10.87 -5.56
N GLN A 531 15.60 10.79 -6.89
CA GLN A 531 14.78 9.77 -7.54
C GLN A 531 15.33 8.35 -7.33
N LYS A 532 16.66 8.17 -7.36
CA LYS A 532 17.27 6.89 -7.02
C LYS A 532 17.01 6.52 -5.57
N THR A 533 17.18 7.46 -4.63
CA THR A 533 16.88 7.22 -3.23
C THR A 533 15.42 6.83 -3.03
N THR A 534 14.48 7.51 -3.68
CA THR A 534 13.06 7.13 -3.65
C THR A 534 12.87 5.71 -4.20
N LEU A 535 13.36 5.39 -5.40
CA LEU A 535 13.16 4.06 -6.00
C LEU A 535 13.76 2.93 -5.15
N TYR A 536 15.05 3.01 -4.82
CA TYR A 536 15.74 1.94 -4.10
C TYR A 536 15.27 1.81 -2.65
N SER A 537 14.85 2.90 -2.01
CA SER A 537 14.23 2.79 -0.66
C SER A 537 12.89 2.09 -0.72
N ASN A 538 12.05 2.36 -1.72
CA ASN A 538 10.79 1.62 -1.91
C ASN A 538 11.05 0.13 -2.24
N LEU A 539 12.06 -0.18 -3.06
CA LEU A 539 12.46 -1.58 -3.31
C LEU A 539 12.96 -2.26 -2.03
N TYR A 540 13.73 -1.57 -1.19
CA TYR A 540 14.15 -2.06 0.12
C TYR A 540 12.94 -2.45 0.99
N ARG A 541 11.92 -1.56 1.10
CA ARG A 541 10.70 -1.80 1.87
C ARG A 541 9.93 -3.03 1.38
N LEU A 542 9.87 -3.23 0.06
CA LEU A 542 9.22 -4.37 -0.58
C LEU A 542 9.80 -5.72 -0.10
N PHE A 543 11.12 -5.78 0.13
CA PHE A 543 11.82 -7.00 0.53
C PHE A 543 12.03 -7.15 2.06
N LEU A 544 11.38 -6.32 2.89
CA LEU A 544 11.38 -6.52 4.35
C LEU A 544 10.41 -7.63 4.78
N TYR A 545 9.23 -7.69 4.17
CA TYR A 545 8.21 -8.67 4.50
C TYR A 545 7.88 -9.57 3.30
N PRO A 546 7.47 -10.82 3.56
CA PRO A 546 7.30 -11.46 4.87
C PRO A 546 8.63 -11.87 5.53
N ASN A 547 8.67 -11.99 6.86
CA ASN A 547 9.87 -12.43 7.58
C ASN A 547 10.04 -13.94 7.58
N ALA A 548 11.28 -14.39 7.67
CA ALA A 548 11.58 -15.75 8.08
C ALA A 548 11.00 -16.03 9.48
N GLY A 549 10.24 -17.12 9.62
CA GLY A 549 9.71 -17.60 10.91
C GLY A 549 10.32 -18.93 11.35
N PHE A 550 11.49 -19.29 10.83
CA PHE A 550 12.13 -20.58 11.06
C PHE A 550 13.61 -20.41 11.43
N GLU A 551 14.16 -21.42 12.10
CA GLU A 551 15.53 -21.44 12.61
C GLU A 551 16.26 -22.72 12.17
N ASN A 552 17.58 -22.67 12.01
CA ASN A 552 18.39 -23.86 11.74
C ASN A 552 18.78 -24.56 13.05
N THR A 553 18.03 -25.59 13.42
CA THR A 553 18.33 -26.44 14.60
C THR A 553 19.40 -27.49 14.32
N GLY A 554 19.88 -27.62 13.08
CA GLY A 554 20.94 -28.52 12.63
C GLY A 554 22.33 -27.89 12.65
N SER A 555 23.13 -28.08 11.61
CA SER A 555 24.43 -27.41 11.43
C SER A 555 24.44 -26.65 10.11
N ALA A 556 25.44 -25.79 9.87
CA ALA A 556 25.61 -25.13 8.57
C ALA A 556 25.76 -26.14 7.41
N LYS A 557 26.41 -27.28 7.65
CA LYS A 557 26.62 -28.35 6.63
C LYS A 557 25.41 -29.28 6.45
N LYS A 558 24.62 -29.46 7.51
CA LYS A 558 23.43 -30.32 7.53
C LYS A 558 22.31 -29.56 8.24
N PRO A 559 21.62 -28.65 7.55
CA PRO A 559 20.58 -27.85 8.18
C PRO A 559 19.36 -28.70 8.56
N ASP A 560 18.74 -28.38 9.69
CA ASP A 560 17.44 -28.93 10.12
C ASP A 560 16.52 -27.77 10.50
N TYR A 561 15.77 -27.28 9.51
CA TYR A 561 14.92 -26.11 9.66
C TYR A 561 13.65 -26.45 10.43
N ARG A 562 13.43 -25.71 11.52
CA ARG A 562 12.27 -25.87 12.40
C ARG A 562 11.73 -24.51 12.81
N TYR A 563 10.50 -24.48 13.29
CA TYR A 563 9.85 -23.26 13.75
C TYR A 563 8.98 -23.54 14.97
N ALA A 564 8.85 -22.54 15.84
CA ALA A 564 7.83 -22.54 16.88
C ALA A 564 6.50 -22.08 16.26
N VAL A 565 5.41 -22.79 16.52
CA VAL A 565 4.07 -22.36 16.09
C VAL A 565 3.69 -21.12 16.90
N LEU A 566 3.51 -20.00 16.21
CA LEU A 566 3.07 -18.73 16.76
C LEU A 566 1.54 -18.72 16.88
N ASN A 567 1.02 -18.10 17.94
CA ASN A 567 -0.42 -17.95 18.21
C ASN A 567 -1.21 -19.28 18.37
N GLY A 568 -0.54 -20.43 18.34
CA GLY A 568 -1.15 -21.72 18.63
C GLY A 568 -1.18 -22.03 20.13
N ALA A 569 -2.03 -22.97 20.53
CA ALA A 569 -2.08 -23.44 21.91
C ALA A 569 -0.71 -23.98 22.37
N LEU A 570 -0.25 -23.48 23.51
CA LEU A 570 0.99 -23.95 24.14
C LEU A 570 0.85 -25.43 24.50
N GLN A 571 1.89 -26.21 24.24
CA GLN A 571 1.97 -27.62 24.62
C GLN A 571 2.49 -27.79 26.07
N ALA A 572 3.13 -26.75 26.60
CA ALA A 572 3.61 -26.65 27.98
C ALA A 572 3.76 -25.17 28.37
N ASP A 573 3.96 -24.88 29.65
CA ASP A 573 4.25 -23.52 30.08
C ASP A 573 5.58 -23.01 29.53
N ASN A 574 5.62 -21.73 29.14
CA ASN A 574 6.84 -21.06 28.76
C ASN A 574 7.82 -21.02 29.94
N LYS A 575 9.00 -21.65 29.78
CA LYS A 575 10.08 -21.56 30.78
C LYS A 575 11.02 -20.40 30.45
N LYS A 576 11.87 -20.04 31.41
CA LYS A 576 12.88 -18.97 31.21
C LYS A 576 13.87 -19.29 30.09
N ASP A 577 14.08 -20.56 29.78
CA ASP A 577 15.10 -21.05 28.85
C ASP A 577 14.54 -21.62 27.53
N ARG A 578 13.23 -21.90 27.43
CA ARG A 578 12.61 -22.54 26.26
C ARG A 578 11.12 -22.22 26.10
N THR A 579 10.65 -22.22 24.86
CA THR A 579 9.24 -22.00 24.50
C THR A 579 8.36 -23.17 24.92
N GLY A 580 7.11 -22.85 25.25
CA GLY A 580 6.00 -23.78 25.42
C GLY A 580 5.28 -24.12 24.11
N SER A 581 5.56 -23.36 23.04
CA SER A 581 4.98 -23.61 21.71
C SER A 581 5.43 -24.96 21.13
N SER A 582 4.57 -25.57 20.32
CA SER A 582 4.99 -26.73 19.53
C SER A 582 6.09 -26.33 18.54
N VAL A 583 7.17 -27.10 18.51
CA VAL A 583 8.24 -26.93 17.50
C VAL A 583 8.03 -27.94 16.37
N LYS A 584 7.85 -27.44 15.14
CA LYS A 584 7.57 -28.24 13.93
C LYS A 584 8.71 -28.11 12.92
N LYS A 585 8.76 -29.02 11.95
CA LYS A 585 9.76 -29.01 10.86
C LYS A 585 9.26 -28.18 9.69
N GLY A 586 10.14 -27.35 9.12
CA GLY A 586 9.84 -26.59 7.91
C GLY A 586 10.49 -25.21 7.89
N LYS A 587 10.47 -24.60 6.71
CA LYS A 587 10.72 -23.16 6.53
C LYS A 587 9.36 -22.49 6.37
N VAL A 588 9.01 -21.64 7.32
CA VAL A 588 7.74 -20.89 7.31
C VAL A 588 8.02 -19.40 7.30
N TYR A 589 7.10 -18.63 6.74
CA TYR A 589 7.20 -17.18 6.73
C TYR A 589 6.02 -16.60 7.49
N VAL A 590 6.25 -15.45 8.11
CA VAL A 590 5.30 -14.75 8.98
C VAL A 590 5.29 -13.28 8.62
N ASN A 591 4.30 -12.55 9.12
CA ASN A 591 4.12 -11.11 8.90
C ASN A 591 3.91 -10.75 7.42
N SER A 592 2.65 -10.75 6.98
CA SER A 592 2.24 -10.15 5.72
C SER A 592 0.88 -9.51 5.92
N ASP A 593 0.74 -8.24 5.56
CA ASP A 593 -0.56 -7.58 5.46
C ASP A 593 -1.07 -7.82 4.03
N PHE A 594 -1.82 -8.90 3.83
CA PHE A 594 -2.25 -9.34 2.51
C PHE A 594 -3.18 -8.32 1.85
N ALA A 595 -4.05 -7.68 2.62
CA ALA A 595 -4.94 -6.62 2.11
C ALA A 595 -4.15 -5.52 1.39
N TYR A 596 -3.05 -5.06 1.99
CA TYR A 596 -2.24 -3.98 1.40
C TYR A 596 -1.14 -4.48 0.43
N SER A 597 -0.74 -5.76 0.51
CA SER A 597 0.37 -6.29 -0.30
C SER A 597 -0.09 -7.01 -1.59
N VAL A 598 -1.33 -7.49 -1.66
CA VAL A 598 -1.83 -8.34 -2.77
C VAL A 598 -1.74 -7.66 -4.13
N GLN A 599 -2.03 -6.36 -4.20
CA GLN A 599 -2.13 -5.63 -5.46
C GLN A 599 -0.77 -5.18 -6.00
N THR A 600 0.24 -4.96 -5.14
CA THR A 600 1.52 -4.36 -5.58
C THR A 600 2.77 -5.12 -5.16
N VAL A 601 2.80 -5.79 -4.01
CA VAL A 601 4.03 -6.44 -3.51
C VAL A 601 4.15 -7.87 -4.03
N TRP A 602 3.12 -8.70 -3.88
CA TRP A 602 3.14 -10.09 -4.38
C TRP A 602 3.33 -10.19 -5.91
N PRO A 603 2.72 -9.31 -6.73
CA PRO A 603 3.00 -9.28 -8.17
C PRO A 603 4.42 -8.81 -8.50
N ALA A 604 5.03 -7.93 -7.69
CA ALA A 604 6.41 -7.50 -7.86
C ALA A 604 7.40 -8.61 -7.49
N TYR A 605 7.14 -9.36 -6.41
CA TYR A 605 7.85 -10.59 -6.09
C TYR A 605 7.78 -11.59 -7.26
N SER A 606 6.58 -11.82 -7.80
CA SER A 606 6.39 -12.76 -8.92
C SER A 606 7.14 -12.34 -10.19
N LEU A 607 7.26 -11.04 -10.45
CA LEU A 607 8.00 -10.50 -11.59
C LEU A 607 9.52 -10.55 -11.39
N LEU A 608 10.00 -10.10 -10.23
CA LEU A 608 11.43 -9.89 -9.96
C LEU A 608 12.12 -11.14 -9.39
N ASP A 609 11.42 -11.97 -8.64
CA ASP A 609 11.94 -13.19 -8.01
C ASP A 609 10.88 -14.31 -7.89
N PRO A 610 10.46 -14.92 -9.02
CA PRO A 610 9.48 -15.99 -9.01
C PRO A 610 9.92 -17.21 -8.18
N GLN A 611 11.23 -17.45 -8.01
CA GLN A 611 11.73 -18.53 -7.16
C GLN A 611 11.56 -18.23 -5.67
N LEU A 612 11.91 -17.01 -5.23
CA LEU A 612 11.66 -16.59 -3.85
C LEU A 612 10.16 -16.59 -3.58
N THR A 613 9.35 -16.08 -4.50
CA THR A 613 7.88 -16.05 -4.39
C THR A 613 7.32 -17.44 -4.09
N GLY A 614 7.73 -18.46 -4.85
CA GLY A 614 7.27 -19.83 -4.62
C GLY A 614 7.71 -20.39 -3.26
N GLN A 615 8.90 -20.03 -2.76
CA GLN A 615 9.36 -20.39 -1.42
C GLN A 615 8.50 -19.73 -0.33
N LEU A 616 8.16 -18.46 -0.49
CA LEU A 616 7.31 -17.71 0.45
C LEU A 616 5.92 -18.35 0.54
N VAL A 617 5.25 -18.56 -0.60
CA VAL A 617 3.92 -19.19 -0.67
C VAL A 617 3.93 -20.57 -0.01
N ASN A 618 4.90 -21.43 -0.36
CA ASN A 618 5.01 -22.74 0.25
C ASN A 618 5.24 -22.70 1.77
N GLY A 619 5.89 -21.65 2.29
CA GLY A 619 6.08 -21.48 3.72
C GLY A 619 4.78 -21.18 4.46
N PHE A 620 3.90 -20.34 3.89
CA PHE A 620 2.54 -20.12 4.42
C PHE A 620 1.70 -21.39 4.36
N LEU A 621 1.66 -22.07 3.20
CA LEU A 621 0.93 -23.34 3.05
C LEU A 621 1.44 -24.43 4.01
N THR A 622 2.75 -24.48 4.28
CA THR A 622 3.33 -25.42 5.26
C THR A 622 2.89 -25.10 6.68
N TYR A 623 2.78 -23.82 7.02
CA TYR A 623 2.35 -23.37 8.34
C TYR A 623 0.91 -23.80 8.63
N GLU A 624 0.00 -23.50 7.71
CA GLU A 624 -1.42 -23.86 7.79
C GLU A 624 -1.63 -25.37 7.80
N LYS A 625 -0.95 -26.12 6.92
CA LYS A 625 -1.02 -27.59 6.88
C LYS A 625 -0.65 -28.25 8.21
N ASN A 626 0.24 -27.61 8.99
CA ASN A 626 0.67 -28.10 10.29
C ASN A 626 -0.24 -27.63 11.45
N GLY A 627 -1.40 -27.04 11.14
CA GLY A 627 -2.40 -26.56 12.10
C GLY A 627 -2.07 -25.21 12.73
N GLY A 628 -1.20 -24.42 12.10
CA GLY A 628 -0.91 -23.06 12.54
C GLY A 628 -1.91 -22.05 11.95
N ASP A 629 -2.27 -21.04 12.73
CA ASP A 629 -3.12 -19.92 12.29
C ASP A 629 -2.30 -18.62 12.28
N ASN A 630 -1.77 -18.23 11.12
CA ASN A 630 -1.01 -17.00 10.92
C ASN A 630 -1.64 -16.02 9.92
N ILE A 631 -2.84 -16.33 9.40
CA ILE A 631 -3.60 -15.44 8.52
C ILE A 631 -5.01 -15.34 9.07
N SER A 632 -5.39 -14.15 9.54
CA SER A 632 -6.72 -13.94 10.09
C SER A 632 -7.81 -14.13 9.03
N PRO A 633 -9.04 -14.54 9.40
CA PRO A 633 -10.12 -14.73 8.43
C PRO A 633 -10.41 -13.52 7.53
N SER A 634 -10.25 -12.29 8.05
CA SER A 634 -10.39 -11.05 7.29
C SER A 634 -9.30 -10.80 6.24
N GLN A 635 -8.13 -11.43 6.40
CA GLN A 635 -6.99 -11.34 5.47
C GLN A 635 -6.99 -12.48 4.45
N MET A 636 -7.72 -13.57 4.71
CA MET A 636 -7.72 -14.78 3.88
C MET A 636 -8.12 -14.52 2.42
N PRO A 637 -9.16 -13.74 2.09
CA PRO A 637 -9.50 -13.46 0.69
C PRO A 637 -8.35 -12.81 -0.09
N TYR A 638 -7.57 -11.94 0.57
CA TYR A 638 -6.42 -11.28 -0.04
C TYR A 638 -5.21 -12.22 -0.15
N ALA A 639 -4.99 -13.10 0.82
CA ALA A 639 -3.94 -14.12 0.78
C ALA A 639 -4.18 -15.14 -0.35
N ASP A 640 -5.40 -15.65 -0.46
CA ASP A 640 -5.84 -16.54 -1.54
C ASP A 640 -5.59 -15.90 -2.91
N THR A 641 -5.99 -14.64 -3.06
CA THR A 641 -5.76 -13.83 -4.26
C THR A 641 -4.27 -13.70 -4.58
N ALA A 642 -3.44 -13.38 -3.58
CA ALA A 642 -2.00 -13.26 -3.74
C ALA A 642 -1.34 -14.58 -4.18
N PHE A 643 -1.74 -15.71 -3.58
CA PHE A 643 -1.16 -17.02 -3.88
C PHE A 643 -1.61 -17.58 -5.22
N ALA A 644 -2.90 -17.43 -5.56
CA ALA A 644 -3.41 -17.75 -6.90
C ALA A 644 -2.71 -16.91 -7.96
N GLY A 645 -2.60 -15.59 -7.73
CA GLY A 645 -1.90 -14.66 -8.61
C GLY A 645 -0.43 -15.02 -8.81
N ALA A 646 0.29 -15.39 -7.75
CA ALA A 646 1.68 -15.85 -7.84
C ALA A 646 1.83 -17.10 -8.72
N GLN A 647 0.95 -18.09 -8.55
CA GLN A 647 0.93 -19.31 -9.37
C GLN A 647 0.63 -18.98 -10.84
N LEU A 648 -0.37 -18.14 -11.12
CA LEU A 648 -0.75 -17.72 -12.48
C LEU A 648 0.33 -16.86 -13.14
N LYS A 649 1.14 -16.14 -12.36
CA LYS A 649 2.32 -15.39 -12.81
C LYS A 649 3.61 -16.22 -12.79
N GLY A 650 3.50 -17.55 -12.71
CA GLY A 650 4.61 -18.46 -12.95
C GLY A 650 5.65 -18.52 -11.82
N ALA A 651 5.26 -18.22 -10.58
CA ALA A 651 6.13 -18.46 -9.43
C ALA A 651 6.59 -19.93 -9.38
N ILE A 652 7.88 -20.14 -9.13
CA ILE A 652 8.55 -21.43 -9.36
C ILE A 652 8.55 -22.26 -8.08
N GLY A 653 8.15 -23.52 -8.19
CA GLY A 653 8.28 -24.51 -7.12
C GLY A 653 7.11 -24.53 -6.11
N ILE A 654 6.01 -23.82 -6.37
CA ILE A 654 4.78 -23.90 -5.58
C ILE A 654 4.21 -25.32 -5.64
N ASN A 655 3.80 -25.88 -4.50
CA ASN A 655 3.03 -27.12 -4.46
C ASN A 655 1.57 -26.84 -4.88
N THR A 656 1.30 -26.92 -6.19
CA THR A 656 0.00 -26.56 -6.77
C THR A 656 -1.17 -27.36 -6.20
N ASP A 657 -0.99 -28.65 -5.89
CA ASP A 657 -2.07 -29.47 -5.33
C ASP A 657 -2.41 -29.03 -3.89
N THR A 658 -1.40 -28.67 -3.08
CA THR A 658 -1.64 -28.11 -1.73
C THR A 658 -2.24 -26.72 -1.82
N LEU A 659 -1.70 -25.86 -2.69
CA LEU A 659 -2.22 -24.51 -2.93
C LEU A 659 -3.70 -24.55 -3.29
N TYR A 660 -4.07 -25.32 -4.33
CA TYR A 660 -5.44 -25.37 -4.79
C TYR A 660 -6.39 -25.93 -3.73
N SER A 661 -5.96 -26.99 -3.02
CA SER A 661 -6.75 -27.57 -1.94
C SER A 661 -6.98 -26.57 -0.79
N THR A 662 -6.00 -25.75 -0.44
CA THR A 662 -6.14 -24.71 0.58
C THR A 662 -7.16 -23.64 0.13
N LEU A 663 -6.93 -23.00 -1.02
CA LEU A 663 -7.81 -21.94 -1.52
C LEU A 663 -9.25 -22.44 -1.72
N LEU A 664 -9.42 -23.68 -2.22
CA LEU A 664 -10.74 -24.28 -2.37
C LEU A 664 -11.42 -24.46 -1.01
N ARG A 665 -10.71 -24.94 0.01
CA ARG A 665 -11.25 -25.08 1.37
C ARG A 665 -11.74 -23.73 1.89
N ASP A 666 -10.91 -22.71 1.78
CA ASP A 666 -11.17 -21.38 2.34
C ASP A 666 -12.33 -20.65 1.64
N ALA A 667 -12.60 -21.00 0.37
CA ALA A 667 -13.68 -20.43 -0.44
C ALA A 667 -14.99 -21.24 -0.39
N SER A 668 -14.95 -22.53 -0.03
CA SER A 668 -16.09 -23.45 -0.15
C SER A 668 -16.61 -24.05 1.16
N VAL A 669 -15.90 -23.89 2.29
CA VAL A 669 -16.28 -24.46 3.59
C VAL A 669 -16.84 -23.39 4.52
N THR A 670 -18.04 -23.60 5.06
CA THR A 670 -18.70 -22.67 6.01
C THR A 670 -18.76 -23.23 7.45
N GLY A 671 -18.42 -22.45 8.48
CA GLY A 671 -18.57 -22.85 9.90
C GLY A 671 -17.69 -22.09 10.90
N GLU A 672 -17.78 -22.44 12.20
CA GLU A 672 -17.08 -21.74 13.31
C GLU A 672 -15.54 -21.73 13.20
N GLU A 673 -14.93 -22.74 12.58
CA GLU A 673 -13.46 -22.83 12.41
C GLU A 673 -12.92 -22.08 11.17
N ILE A 674 -13.78 -21.71 10.20
CA ILE A 674 -13.40 -20.96 8.99
C ILE A 674 -14.52 -19.95 8.69
N SER A 675 -14.37 -18.72 9.18
CA SER A 675 -15.37 -17.67 9.00
C SER A 675 -15.32 -16.98 7.63
N SER A 676 -14.39 -17.37 6.75
CA SER A 676 -14.21 -16.77 5.41
C SER A 676 -14.97 -17.46 4.27
N GLY A 677 -15.51 -18.67 4.47
CA GLY A 677 -16.24 -19.37 3.41
C GLY A 677 -17.63 -18.78 3.17
N THR A 678 -18.01 -18.65 1.91
CA THR A 678 -19.30 -18.11 1.48
C THR A 678 -19.98 -19.03 0.47
N THR A 679 -21.29 -18.89 0.30
CA THR A 679 -22.05 -19.48 -0.82
C THR A 679 -22.41 -18.39 -1.83
N LEU A 680 -22.89 -18.79 -3.02
CA LEU A 680 -23.32 -17.84 -4.06
C LEU A 680 -24.41 -16.91 -3.50
N GLN A 681 -24.23 -15.60 -3.66
CA GLN A 681 -25.13 -14.57 -3.11
C GLN A 681 -25.33 -14.64 -1.59
N SER A 682 -24.35 -15.18 -0.85
CA SER A 682 -24.33 -15.08 0.60
C SER A 682 -24.13 -13.62 1.00
N THR A 683 -25.22 -12.86 1.11
CA THR A 683 -25.22 -11.55 1.76
C THR A 683 -25.68 -11.78 3.18
N SER A 684 -24.78 -12.24 4.05
CA SER A 684 -25.07 -12.21 5.48
C SER A 684 -25.34 -10.74 5.84
N PRO A 685 -26.42 -10.41 6.57
CA PRO A 685 -26.70 -9.03 6.96
C PRO A 685 -25.59 -8.40 7.85
N SER A 686 -24.67 -9.23 8.33
CA SER A 686 -23.48 -8.85 9.12
C SER A 686 -22.20 -8.70 8.28
N GLN A 687 -22.20 -9.11 7.01
CA GLN A 687 -21.03 -9.01 6.13
C GLN A 687 -20.77 -7.56 5.73
N SER A 688 -19.52 -7.13 5.85
CA SER A 688 -19.10 -5.78 5.48
C SER A 688 -18.93 -5.64 3.97
N LEU A 689 -19.06 -4.41 3.45
CA LEU A 689 -18.85 -4.15 2.03
C LEU A 689 -17.46 -4.61 1.52
N ASN A 690 -16.41 -4.40 2.32
CA ASN A 690 -15.04 -4.80 1.97
C ASN A 690 -14.92 -6.33 1.82
N GLU A 691 -15.61 -7.10 2.66
CA GLU A 691 -15.61 -8.56 2.55
C GLU A 691 -16.28 -9.02 1.26
N THR A 692 -17.40 -8.42 0.85
CA THR A 692 -18.07 -8.77 -0.41
C THR A 692 -17.18 -8.48 -1.62
N LEU A 693 -16.53 -7.31 -1.66
CA LEU A 693 -15.66 -6.91 -2.77
C LEU A 693 -14.39 -7.77 -2.83
N SER A 694 -13.71 -7.99 -1.70
CA SER A 694 -12.52 -8.84 -1.64
C SER A 694 -12.81 -10.32 -1.92
N ASN A 695 -13.95 -10.86 -1.48
CA ASN A 695 -14.39 -12.20 -1.86
C ASN A 695 -14.65 -12.33 -3.35
N SER A 696 -15.23 -11.30 -3.98
CA SER A 696 -15.45 -11.30 -5.43
C SER A 696 -14.12 -11.43 -6.20
N ILE A 697 -13.08 -10.69 -5.78
CA ILE A 697 -11.74 -10.77 -6.38
C ILE A 697 -11.08 -12.13 -6.10
N ARG A 698 -11.25 -12.68 -4.89
CA ARG A 698 -10.75 -14.01 -4.50
C ARG A 698 -11.37 -15.11 -5.34
N ASP A 699 -12.68 -15.07 -5.55
CA ASP A 699 -13.41 -16.04 -6.37
C ASP A 699 -13.00 -15.97 -7.82
N PHE A 700 -12.81 -14.76 -8.37
CA PHE A 700 -12.26 -14.59 -9.70
C PHE A 700 -10.87 -15.25 -9.82
N SER A 701 -10.00 -15.01 -8.83
CA SER A 701 -8.64 -15.55 -8.80
C SER A 701 -8.60 -17.07 -8.69
N LEU A 702 -9.46 -17.66 -7.85
CA LEU A 702 -9.62 -19.11 -7.71
C LEU A 702 -10.22 -19.73 -8.98
N GLY A 703 -11.21 -19.07 -9.59
CA GLY A 703 -11.83 -19.48 -10.84
C GLY A 703 -10.86 -19.48 -12.01
N ALA A 704 -9.98 -18.46 -12.09
CA ALA A 704 -8.91 -18.38 -13.07
C ALA A 704 -7.83 -19.45 -12.84
N LEU A 705 -7.44 -19.70 -11.59
CA LEU A 705 -6.52 -20.78 -11.23
C LEU A 705 -7.11 -22.15 -11.62
N ALA A 706 -8.36 -22.42 -11.27
CA ALA A 706 -9.06 -23.64 -11.65
C ALA A 706 -9.10 -23.81 -13.18
N SER A 707 -9.42 -22.73 -13.92
CA SER A 707 -9.39 -22.73 -15.39
C SER A 707 -8.03 -23.15 -15.93
N SER A 708 -6.93 -22.59 -15.39
CA SER A 708 -5.56 -22.94 -15.80
C SER A 708 -5.19 -24.41 -15.55
N LEU A 709 -5.87 -25.08 -14.60
CA LEU A 709 -5.65 -26.47 -14.23
C LEU A 709 -6.59 -27.46 -14.92
N SER A 710 -7.67 -26.98 -15.55
CA SER A 710 -8.75 -27.78 -16.14
C SER A 710 -8.30 -28.74 -17.25
N GLY A 711 -7.21 -28.40 -17.97
CA GLY A 711 -6.62 -29.26 -19.00
C GLY A 711 -6.00 -30.58 -18.49
N LYS A 712 -5.89 -30.77 -17.17
CA LYS A 712 -5.42 -32.03 -16.57
C LYS A 712 -6.43 -33.16 -16.83
N SER A 713 -5.98 -34.36 -17.21
CA SER A 713 -6.88 -35.49 -17.51
C SER A 713 -7.56 -36.06 -16.25
N GLY A 714 -8.69 -36.76 -16.43
CA GLY A 714 -9.37 -37.52 -15.38
C GLY A 714 -10.33 -36.71 -14.50
N ALA A 715 -10.69 -37.25 -13.33
CA ALA A 715 -11.67 -36.65 -12.42
C ALA A 715 -11.24 -35.28 -11.88
N LYS A 716 -9.94 -35.06 -11.67
CA LYS A 716 -9.39 -33.76 -11.23
C LYS A 716 -9.65 -32.65 -12.25
N GLY A 717 -9.44 -32.92 -13.55
CA GLY A 717 -9.70 -31.93 -14.61
C GLY A 717 -11.16 -31.49 -14.67
N LYS A 718 -12.09 -32.45 -14.56
CA LYS A 718 -13.54 -32.16 -14.53
C LYS A 718 -13.92 -31.31 -13.33
N GLY A 719 -13.38 -31.63 -12.14
CA GLY A 719 -13.61 -30.83 -10.93
C GLY A 719 -13.16 -29.39 -11.11
N TYR A 720 -11.96 -29.16 -11.66
CA TYR A 720 -11.46 -27.81 -11.92
C TYR A 720 -12.32 -27.02 -12.92
N SER A 721 -12.90 -27.67 -13.94
CA SER A 721 -13.83 -26.98 -14.86
C SER A 721 -15.13 -26.57 -14.18
N ASP A 722 -15.71 -27.45 -13.35
CA ASP A 722 -16.93 -27.14 -12.58
C ASP A 722 -16.67 -26.00 -11.58
N ASP A 723 -15.56 -26.07 -10.84
CA ASP A 723 -15.13 -25.06 -9.88
C ASP A 723 -14.85 -23.71 -10.56
N SER A 724 -14.17 -23.72 -11.72
CA SER A 724 -13.90 -22.52 -12.50
C SER A 724 -15.18 -21.79 -12.90
N ALA A 725 -16.13 -22.51 -13.50
CA ALA A 725 -17.41 -21.93 -13.90
C ALA A 725 -18.16 -21.33 -12.70
N TYR A 726 -18.16 -22.02 -11.56
CA TYR A 726 -18.83 -21.56 -10.35
C TYR A 726 -18.20 -20.31 -9.75
N PHE A 727 -16.88 -20.31 -9.51
CA PHE A 727 -16.23 -19.18 -8.85
C PHE A 727 -16.12 -17.95 -9.74
N LEU A 728 -15.95 -18.12 -11.07
CA LEU A 728 -16.06 -16.98 -12.00
C LEU A 728 -17.46 -16.38 -11.95
N GLN A 729 -18.51 -17.20 -11.86
CA GLN A 729 -19.86 -16.67 -11.72
C GLN A 729 -20.11 -16.02 -10.35
N ARG A 730 -19.61 -16.61 -9.25
CA ARG A 730 -19.72 -16.04 -7.91
C ARG A 730 -18.95 -14.73 -7.74
N SER A 731 -17.88 -14.54 -8.51
CA SER A 731 -17.13 -13.28 -8.53
C SER A 731 -17.94 -12.05 -8.99
N GLN A 732 -19.15 -12.24 -9.51
CA GLN A 732 -20.10 -11.17 -9.83
C GLN A 732 -21.00 -10.75 -8.65
N ASP A 733 -20.82 -11.35 -7.45
CA ASP A 733 -21.66 -11.06 -6.27
C ASP A 733 -21.56 -9.60 -5.79
N TYR A 734 -20.52 -8.85 -6.19
CA TYR A 734 -20.41 -7.40 -5.98
C TYR A 734 -21.64 -6.63 -6.50
N LEU A 735 -22.33 -7.14 -7.54
CA LEU A 735 -23.54 -6.55 -8.09
C LEU A 735 -24.67 -6.44 -7.06
N SER A 736 -24.70 -7.35 -6.08
CA SER A 736 -25.71 -7.34 -5.01
C SER A 736 -25.58 -6.15 -4.05
N SER A 737 -24.39 -5.54 -3.99
CA SER A 737 -24.06 -4.40 -3.14
C SER A 737 -24.14 -3.06 -3.87
N PHE A 738 -24.42 -3.02 -5.17
CA PHE A 738 -24.51 -1.75 -5.90
C PHE A 738 -25.88 -1.08 -5.70
N ASP A 739 -25.88 0.10 -5.09
CA ASP A 739 -27.07 0.94 -4.89
C ASP A 739 -27.14 2.00 -6.00
N SER A 740 -27.91 1.71 -7.05
CA SER A 740 -28.10 2.61 -8.18
C SER A 740 -28.76 3.95 -7.82
N SER A 741 -29.44 4.03 -6.67
CA SER A 741 -30.02 5.30 -6.18
C SER A 741 -28.96 6.23 -5.59
N ALA A 742 -27.92 5.64 -4.97
CA ALA A 742 -26.78 6.36 -4.41
C ALA A 742 -25.61 6.50 -5.40
N ASP A 743 -25.60 5.68 -6.47
CA ASP A 743 -24.51 5.55 -7.44
C ASP A 743 -23.19 5.10 -6.78
N LEU A 744 -23.30 4.19 -5.82
CA LEU A 744 -22.22 3.71 -4.95
C LEU A 744 -22.50 2.27 -4.50
N PHE A 745 -21.45 1.56 -4.07
CA PHE A 745 -21.65 0.35 -3.30
C PHE A 745 -22.13 0.65 -1.86
N ASN A 746 -23.04 -0.18 -1.37
CA ASN A 746 -23.74 -0.01 -0.09
C ASN A 746 -24.03 -1.37 0.56
N GLU A 747 -24.29 -1.34 1.86
CA GLU A 747 -24.65 -2.51 2.65
C GLU A 747 -26.17 -2.60 2.77
N LYS A 748 -26.69 -3.82 2.90
CA LYS A 748 -28.12 -4.08 3.13
C LYS A 748 -28.37 -4.51 4.58
N ASN A 749 -29.53 -4.14 5.09
CA ASN A 749 -30.09 -4.66 6.33
C ASN A 749 -30.64 -6.09 6.11
N PRO A 750 -30.92 -6.86 7.19
CA PRO A 750 -31.47 -8.21 7.06
C PRO A 750 -32.77 -8.31 6.27
N ASP A 751 -33.56 -7.24 6.22
CA ASP A 751 -34.81 -7.14 5.46
C ASP A 751 -34.60 -6.78 3.97
N GLY A 752 -33.36 -6.61 3.53
CA GLY A 752 -32.97 -6.26 2.16
C GLY A 752 -32.96 -4.76 1.86
N SER A 753 -33.37 -3.89 2.81
CA SER A 753 -33.28 -2.44 2.65
C SER A 753 -31.84 -1.94 2.72
N TRP A 754 -31.51 -0.82 2.06
CA TRP A 754 -30.18 -0.23 2.14
C TRP A 754 -29.91 0.36 3.53
N ARG A 755 -28.76 0.04 4.13
CA ARG A 755 -28.37 0.49 5.47
C ARG A 755 -28.20 2.00 5.58
N GLN A 756 -27.81 2.66 4.48
CA GLN A 756 -27.70 4.12 4.38
C GLN A 756 -28.62 4.64 3.28
N SER A 757 -29.44 5.66 3.61
CA SER A 757 -30.33 6.35 2.66
C SER A 757 -29.64 7.57 2.03
N PRO A 758 -29.86 7.86 0.72
CA PRO A 758 -29.35 9.05 0.04
C PRO A 758 -29.77 10.40 0.66
N SER A 759 -30.76 10.42 1.56
CA SER A 759 -31.43 11.63 2.10
C SER A 759 -30.92 12.14 3.45
N THR A 760 -30.00 11.44 4.13
CA THR A 760 -29.48 11.85 5.45
C THR A 760 -27.96 11.83 5.47
N SER A 761 -27.32 12.99 5.64
CA SER A 761 -25.95 13.22 6.18
C SER A 761 -24.77 12.32 5.74
N GLY A 762 -24.98 11.37 4.82
CA GLY A 762 -24.06 10.32 4.43
C GLY A 762 -23.71 10.42 2.94
N PRO A 763 -22.77 9.59 2.48
CA PRO A 763 -22.29 9.63 1.10
C PRO A 763 -23.43 9.33 0.13
N SER A 764 -23.67 10.27 -0.77
CA SER A 764 -24.57 10.11 -1.92
C SER A 764 -23.89 10.69 -3.16
N ARG A 765 -24.42 10.40 -4.34
CA ARG A 765 -24.03 11.06 -5.60
C ARG A 765 -23.99 12.59 -5.51
N PHE A 766 -24.72 13.20 -4.56
CA PHE A 766 -24.83 14.64 -4.36
C PHE A 766 -23.92 15.20 -3.24
N ASN A 767 -23.35 14.34 -2.38
CA ASN A 767 -22.45 14.77 -1.30
C ASN A 767 -21.24 13.82 -1.15
N PRO A 768 -20.41 13.69 -2.19
CA PRO A 768 -19.28 12.77 -2.15
C PRO A 768 -18.18 13.18 -1.16
N GLN A 769 -18.12 14.48 -0.80
CA GLN A 769 -17.08 15.07 0.05
C GLN A 769 -17.21 14.71 1.54
N ALA A 770 -18.29 14.05 1.94
CA ALA A 770 -18.58 13.69 3.33
C ALA A 770 -17.96 12.36 3.79
N ALA A 771 -17.56 11.47 2.87
CA ALA A 771 -16.99 10.16 3.23
C ALA A 771 -15.98 9.65 2.18
N PRO A 772 -14.73 10.15 2.19
CA PRO A 772 -13.67 9.76 1.23
C PRO A 772 -13.52 8.24 1.05
N ASN A 773 -13.47 7.49 2.15
CA ASN A 773 -13.23 6.03 2.12
C ASN A 773 -14.31 5.25 1.36
N ARG A 774 -15.57 5.67 1.47
CA ARG A 774 -16.67 4.97 0.79
C ARG A 774 -16.66 5.23 -0.71
N TRP A 775 -16.16 6.38 -1.13
CA TRP A 775 -16.08 6.71 -2.55
C TRP A 775 -14.92 5.97 -3.24
N LEU A 776 -13.81 5.71 -2.54
CA LEU A 776 -12.71 4.86 -3.03
C LEU A 776 -13.20 3.45 -3.43
N LEU A 777 -14.10 2.85 -2.63
CA LEU A 777 -14.64 1.51 -2.88
C LEU A 777 -15.52 1.42 -4.15
N SER A 778 -15.92 2.56 -4.73
CA SER A 778 -16.70 2.61 -5.98
C SER A 778 -15.98 1.99 -7.18
N PHE A 779 -14.68 1.72 -7.04
CA PHE A 779 -13.82 1.28 -8.13
C PHE A 779 -13.16 -0.08 -7.85
N ASP A 780 -13.48 -0.74 -6.73
CA ASP A 780 -12.82 -1.97 -6.27
C ASP A 780 -13.37 -3.24 -6.92
N VAL A 781 -13.42 -3.23 -8.25
CA VAL A 781 -13.85 -4.35 -9.10
C VAL A 781 -12.89 -4.50 -10.29
N PRO A 782 -11.56 -4.59 -10.07
CA PRO A 782 -10.60 -4.60 -11.17
C PRO A 782 -10.68 -5.89 -12.01
N HIS A 783 -11.25 -6.98 -11.48
CA HIS A 783 -11.47 -8.22 -12.24
C HIS A 783 -12.59 -8.10 -13.29
N ASP A 784 -13.52 -7.15 -13.10
CA ASP A 784 -14.67 -6.95 -13.99
C ASP A 784 -14.93 -5.47 -14.29
N GLY A 785 -13.92 -4.80 -14.85
CA GLY A 785 -13.98 -3.39 -15.17
C GLY A 785 -15.10 -3.00 -16.14
N GLN A 786 -15.42 -3.86 -17.11
CA GLN A 786 -16.58 -3.64 -17.99
C GLN A 786 -17.91 -3.80 -17.24
N GLY A 787 -18.02 -4.76 -16.33
CA GLY A 787 -19.20 -4.92 -15.49
C GLY A 787 -19.43 -3.69 -14.62
N LEU A 788 -18.35 -3.15 -14.04
CA LEU A 788 -18.39 -1.87 -13.33
C LEU A 788 -18.77 -0.70 -14.25
N ALA A 789 -18.24 -0.65 -15.47
CA ALA A 789 -18.59 0.38 -16.43
C ALA A 789 -20.10 0.38 -16.72
N ASN A 790 -20.71 -0.78 -16.93
CA ASN A 790 -22.15 -0.88 -17.17
C ASN A 790 -22.99 -0.36 -16.00
N LEU A 791 -22.56 -0.58 -14.75
CA LEU A 791 -23.24 0.00 -13.57
C LEU A 791 -23.29 1.53 -13.60
N TYR A 792 -22.28 2.16 -14.20
CA TYR A 792 -22.21 3.62 -14.37
C TYR A 792 -22.75 4.12 -15.72
N GLY A 793 -23.36 3.25 -16.54
CA GLY A 793 -23.90 3.59 -17.86
C GLY A 793 -22.89 3.46 -19.01
N GLY A 794 -21.89 2.60 -18.86
CA GLY A 794 -20.84 2.30 -19.83
C GLY A 794 -19.52 3.03 -19.56
N GLN A 795 -18.56 2.85 -20.47
CA GLN A 795 -17.19 3.39 -20.40
C GLN A 795 -17.16 4.91 -20.13
N SER A 796 -17.99 5.69 -20.83
CA SER A 796 -18.12 7.14 -20.62
C SER A 796 -18.62 7.49 -19.22
N GLY A 797 -19.55 6.69 -18.69
CA GLY A 797 -20.06 6.81 -17.32
C GLY A 797 -18.98 6.55 -16.27
N LEU A 798 -18.21 5.47 -16.44
CA LEU A 798 -17.07 5.15 -15.59
C LEU A 798 -16.02 6.28 -15.63
N GLN A 799 -15.67 6.79 -16.81
CA GLN A 799 -14.74 7.92 -16.92
C GLN A 799 -15.22 9.13 -16.13
N LYS A 800 -16.50 9.52 -16.30
CA LYS A 800 -17.10 10.65 -15.57
C LYS A 800 -17.07 10.43 -14.07
N LYS A 801 -17.31 9.20 -13.59
CA LYS A 801 -17.25 8.86 -12.17
C LYS A 801 -15.85 9.02 -11.59
N ILE A 802 -14.82 8.54 -12.30
CA ILE A 802 -13.43 8.70 -11.87
C ILE A 802 -13.00 10.17 -11.95
N ASP A 803 -13.35 10.88 -13.02
CA ASP A 803 -13.08 12.31 -13.18
C ASP A 803 -13.70 13.10 -12.03
N GLN A 804 -14.96 12.81 -11.66
CA GLN A 804 -15.65 13.43 -10.53
C GLN A 804 -14.92 13.17 -9.20
N PHE A 805 -14.47 11.94 -8.98
CA PHE A 805 -13.73 11.53 -7.78
C PHE A 805 -12.40 12.29 -7.65
N LEU A 806 -11.64 12.38 -8.75
CA LEU A 806 -10.33 13.03 -8.80
C LEU A 806 -10.39 14.56 -8.86
N SER A 807 -11.58 15.15 -9.09
CA SER A 807 -11.77 16.61 -9.15
C SER A 807 -12.53 17.21 -7.97
N SER A 808 -13.12 16.39 -7.11
CA SER A 808 -13.92 16.86 -5.97
C SER A 808 -13.04 16.95 -4.72
N ASP A 809 -12.82 18.15 -4.21
CA ASP A 809 -11.99 18.33 -3.01
C ASP A 809 -12.79 18.08 -1.71
N PRO A 810 -12.16 17.65 -0.62
CA PRO A 810 -12.81 17.54 0.68
C PRO A 810 -13.20 18.91 1.25
N THR A 811 -14.31 18.99 1.99
CA THR A 811 -14.71 20.24 2.66
C THR A 811 -13.84 20.55 3.88
N ALA A 812 -13.77 21.83 4.25
CA ALA A 812 -13.11 22.27 5.48
C ALA A 812 -13.71 21.67 6.76
N SER A 813 -14.99 21.31 6.78
CA SER A 813 -15.62 20.63 7.92
C SER A 813 -15.16 19.18 8.02
N THR A 814 -15.12 18.44 6.92
CA THR A 814 -14.67 17.04 6.88
C THR A 814 -13.19 16.94 7.23
N MET A 815 -12.34 17.84 6.74
CA MET A 815 -10.91 17.86 7.08
C MET A 815 -10.64 18.06 8.59
N LYS A 816 -11.56 18.68 9.34
CA LYS A 816 -11.38 18.84 10.80
C LYS A 816 -11.52 17.52 11.56
N THR A 817 -12.33 16.59 11.06
CA THR A 817 -12.70 15.36 11.76
C THR A 817 -12.19 14.08 11.09
N ASN A 818 -11.68 14.18 9.86
CA ASN A 818 -11.26 13.03 9.05
C ASN A 818 -9.80 13.21 8.57
N PRO A 819 -8.84 12.42 9.08
CA PRO A 819 -7.43 12.47 8.66
C PRO A 819 -7.22 12.19 7.17
N GLN A 820 -7.95 11.26 6.57
CA GLN A 820 -7.86 10.95 5.14
C GLN A 820 -8.31 12.13 4.27
N ALA A 821 -9.30 12.91 4.72
CA ALA A 821 -9.67 14.15 4.04
C ALA A 821 -8.53 15.18 4.06
N LYS A 822 -7.77 15.27 5.16
CA LYS A 822 -6.56 16.14 5.20
C LYS A 822 -5.50 15.66 4.22
N GLN A 823 -5.26 14.35 4.15
CA GLN A 823 -4.31 13.76 3.21
C GLN A 823 -4.74 13.98 1.75
N ALA A 824 -6.02 13.80 1.44
CA ALA A 824 -6.57 14.03 0.10
C ALA A 824 -6.36 15.49 -0.34
N ALA A 825 -6.63 16.46 0.54
CA ALA A 825 -6.37 17.87 0.29
C ALA A 825 -4.88 18.15 0.03
N ALA A 826 -3.99 17.55 0.82
CA ALA A 826 -2.54 17.67 0.60
C ALA A 826 -2.08 17.06 -0.74
N GLY A 827 -2.72 15.97 -1.19
CA GLY A 827 -2.41 15.32 -2.47
C GLY A 827 -2.88 16.11 -3.70
N GLN A 828 -3.85 17.03 -3.53
CA GLN A 828 -4.43 17.86 -4.58
C GLN A 828 -4.93 17.04 -5.79
N LEU A 829 -5.57 15.90 -5.51
CA LEU A 829 -6.16 14.97 -6.49
C LEU A 829 -7.60 14.60 -6.09
N GLY A 830 -8.39 15.61 -5.75
CA GLY A 830 -9.77 15.44 -5.29
C GLY A 830 -9.82 14.63 -4.00
N MET A 831 -10.63 13.57 -3.98
CA MET A 831 -10.78 12.70 -2.82
C MET A 831 -9.77 11.54 -2.78
N PHE A 832 -8.82 11.47 -3.73
CA PHE A 832 -7.87 10.37 -3.81
C PHE A 832 -6.85 10.39 -2.66
N THR A 833 -6.73 9.25 -1.99
CA THR A 833 -5.60 8.92 -1.10
C THR A 833 -5.06 7.56 -1.52
N LEU A 834 -3.77 7.33 -1.31
CA LEU A 834 -3.14 6.04 -1.59
C LEU A 834 -3.06 5.15 -0.34
N ASP A 835 -3.87 5.43 0.69
CA ASP A 835 -3.80 4.76 2.01
C ASP A 835 -4.97 3.77 2.24
N ASN A 836 -5.33 3.03 1.19
CA ASN A 836 -6.40 2.04 1.21
C ASN A 836 -6.06 0.88 0.23
N PRO A 837 -6.35 -0.40 0.56
CA PRO A 837 -6.08 -1.57 -0.29
C PRO A 837 -6.55 -1.44 -1.74
N SER A 838 -7.71 -0.81 -1.97
CA SER A 838 -8.33 -0.67 -3.29
C SER A 838 -7.77 0.51 -4.09
N ALA A 839 -7.11 1.47 -3.42
CA ALA A 839 -6.65 2.71 -4.04
C ALA A 839 -5.64 2.55 -5.19
N PRO A 840 -4.65 1.63 -5.14
CA PRO A 840 -3.67 1.45 -6.21
C PRO A 840 -4.26 1.20 -7.60
N ALA A 841 -5.42 0.53 -7.69
CA ALA A 841 -6.06 0.19 -8.95
C ALA A 841 -6.79 1.37 -9.61
N ILE A 842 -7.27 2.35 -8.83
CA ILE A 842 -8.16 3.43 -9.28
C ILE A 842 -7.60 4.21 -10.49
N PRO A 843 -6.33 4.67 -10.49
CA PRO A 843 -5.79 5.40 -11.65
C PRO A 843 -5.80 4.58 -12.94
N TYR A 844 -5.75 3.25 -12.84
CA TYR A 844 -5.72 2.34 -13.97
C TYR A 844 -7.11 1.91 -14.43
N MET A 845 -8.17 2.18 -13.65
CA MET A 845 -9.55 1.91 -14.07
C MET A 845 -9.99 2.74 -15.28
N TYR A 846 -9.29 3.84 -15.59
CA TYR A 846 -9.45 4.57 -16.86
C TYR A 846 -9.17 3.72 -18.10
N LEU A 847 -8.40 2.63 -17.97
CA LEU A 847 -8.19 1.70 -19.09
C LEU A 847 -9.48 0.99 -19.50
N PHE A 848 -10.36 0.69 -18.53
CA PHE A 848 -11.71 0.18 -18.79
C PHE A 848 -12.70 1.25 -19.25
N ALA A 849 -12.25 2.50 -19.37
CA ALA A 849 -13.02 3.63 -19.89
C ALA A 849 -12.47 4.12 -21.24
N SER A 850 -11.63 3.32 -21.92
CA SER A 850 -10.95 3.69 -23.17
C SER A 850 -10.12 4.98 -23.09
N ALA A 851 -9.64 5.32 -21.88
CA ALA A 851 -8.99 6.61 -21.59
C ALA A 851 -7.56 6.46 -21.01
N PRO A 852 -6.63 5.72 -21.64
CA PRO A 852 -5.28 5.46 -21.11
C PRO A 852 -4.46 6.73 -20.84
N TRP A 853 -4.69 7.83 -21.57
CA TRP A 853 -4.00 9.09 -21.32
C TRP A 853 -4.36 9.70 -19.95
N ARG A 854 -5.55 9.40 -19.42
CA ARG A 854 -5.95 9.78 -18.05
C ARG A 854 -5.15 9.00 -17.01
N THR A 855 -4.97 7.69 -17.20
CA THR A 855 -4.07 6.86 -16.37
C THR A 855 -2.66 7.47 -16.32
N GLN A 856 -2.10 7.80 -17.50
CA GLN A 856 -0.75 8.36 -17.63
C GLN A 856 -0.59 9.68 -16.87
N ALA A 857 -1.56 10.60 -16.99
CA ALA A 857 -1.54 11.86 -16.27
C ALA A 857 -1.69 11.67 -14.75
N THR A 858 -2.63 10.82 -14.32
CA THR A 858 -2.93 10.60 -12.90
C THR A 858 -1.78 9.90 -12.18
N VAL A 859 -1.21 8.83 -12.75
CA VAL A 859 -0.06 8.13 -12.14
C VAL A 859 1.16 9.05 -12.07
N ARG A 860 1.42 9.87 -13.09
CA ARG A 860 2.49 10.89 -13.05
C ARG A 860 2.30 11.88 -11.91
N ASN A 861 1.07 12.36 -11.69
CA ASN A 861 0.78 13.28 -10.58
C ASN A 861 0.98 12.62 -9.22
N ILE A 862 0.55 11.36 -9.06
CA ILE A 862 0.76 10.59 -7.82
C ILE A 862 2.26 10.44 -7.54
N LEU A 863 3.05 9.97 -8.50
CA LEU A 863 4.50 9.80 -8.34
C LEU A 863 5.21 11.11 -7.98
N ASN A 864 4.81 12.24 -8.57
CA ASN A 864 5.43 13.53 -8.31
C ASN A 864 5.05 14.15 -6.96
N ARG A 865 3.86 13.84 -6.40
CA ARG A 865 3.34 14.51 -5.20
C ARG A 865 3.36 13.66 -3.94
N PHE A 866 3.23 12.33 -4.09
CA PHE A 866 3.07 11.42 -2.96
C PHE A 866 4.41 10.87 -2.47
N TYR A 867 5.52 11.15 -3.16
CA TYR A 867 6.84 10.55 -2.90
C TYR A 867 7.95 11.58 -2.61
N THR A 868 7.59 12.75 -2.09
CA THR A 868 8.51 13.87 -1.78
C THR A 868 9.09 13.81 -0.36
N GLY A 869 10.24 14.46 -0.14
CA GLY A 869 10.86 14.61 1.19
C GLY A 869 11.65 13.41 1.70
N SER A 870 12.17 12.58 0.78
CA SER A 870 12.88 11.33 1.10
C SER A 870 14.13 11.51 1.98
N ASP A 871 14.77 12.68 1.94
CA ASP A 871 16.00 13.01 2.67
C ASP A 871 15.76 13.63 4.05
N ILE A 872 14.52 13.94 4.40
CA ILE A 872 14.12 14.61 5.64
C ILE A 872 13.20 13.75 6.50
N GLY A 873 13.36 12.43 6.39
CA GLY A 873 12.57 11.44 7.09
C GLY A 873 11.12 11.29 6.58
N GLN A 874 10.65 12.13 5.66
CA GLN A 874 9.34 11.98 5.02
C GLN A 874 9.42 10.94 3.89
N GLY A 875 8.80 11.18 2.74
CA GLY A 875 8.92 10.32 1.56
C GLY A 875 7.61 9.71 1.10
N TYR A 876 6.54 9.72 1.90
CA TYR A 876 5.22 9.23 1.49
C TYR A 876 4.11 10.20 1.87
N LEU A 877 3.03 10.27 1.10
CA LEU A 877 1.76 10.86 1.55
C LEU A 877 0.77 9.72 1.85
N GLY A 878 0.59 9.42 3.13
CA GLY A 878 -0.16 8.25 3.61
C GLY A 878 0.74 7.20 4.30
N SER A 879 0.13 6.13 4.79
CA SER A 879 0.79 5.01 5.48
C SER A 879 1.35 3.98 4.48
N ASP A 880 2.61 3.55 4.58
CA ASP A 880 3.16 2.47 3.73
C ASP A 880 2.85 1.07 4.33
N ARG A 881 1.56 0.82 4.59
CA ARG A 881 1.05 -0.48 5.08
C ARG A 881 1.34 -1.58 4.08
N GLY A 882 1.80 -2.74 4.55
CA GLY A 882 2.14 -3.87 3.68
C GLY A 882 3.13 -3.57 2.55
N ALA A 883 3.88 -2.46 2.63
CA ALA A 883 4.70 -1.90 1.54
C ALA A 883 3.91 -1.56 0.25
N MET A 884 2.61 -1.24 0.38
CA MET A 884 1.72 -0.98 -0.75
C MET A 884 2.17 0.21 -1.61
N LEU A 885 2.50 1.35 -0.97
CA LEU A 885 2.97 2.56 -1.65
C LEU A 885 4.34 2.29 -2.28
N SER A 886 5.18 1.53 -1.58
CA SER A 886 6.47 1.09 -2.11
C SER A 886 6.33 0.26 -3.40
N GLY A 887 5.42 -0.70 -3.43
CA GLY A 887 5.10 -1.47 -4.63
C GLY A 887 4.47 -0.62 -5.75
N PHE A 888 3.60 0.34 -5.40
CA PHE A 888 3.02 1.27 -6.37
C PHE A 888 4.09 2.15 -7.03
N CYS A 889 5.08 2.62 -6.26
CA CYS A 889 6.22 3.38 -6.79
C CYS A 889 7.00 2.58 -7.83
N PHE A 890 7.34 1.32 -7.52
CA PHE A 890 8.06 0.43 -8.45
C PHE A 890 7.28 0.27 -9.77
N PHE A 891 6.02 -0.15 -9.70
CA PHE A 891 5.19 -0.38 -10.88
C PHE A 891 4.94 0.90 -11.68
N GLY A 892 4.53 1.98 -10.99
CA GLY A 892 4.27 3.27 -11.62
C GLY A 892 5.51 3.83 -12.32
N THR A 893 6.71 3.66 -11.75
CA THR A 893 7.95 4.14 -12.38
C THR A 893 8.43 3.26 -13.54
N ALA A 894 8.17 1.95 -13.48
CA ALA A 894 8.41 1.03 -14.58
C ALA A 894 7.44 1.23 -15.76
N GLY A 895 6.26 1.81 -15.53
CA GLY A 895 5.21 1.88 -16.56
C GLY A 895 4.47 0.55 -16.76
N LEU A 896 4.43 -0.28 -15.72
CA LEU A 896 3.70 -1.55 -15.67
C LEU A 896 2.80 -1.55 -14.43
N PHE A 897 1.65 -2.20 -14.46
CA PHE A 897 0.84 -2.38 -13.25
C PHE A 897 0.01 -3.67 -13.30
N PRO A 898 -0.07 -4.46 -12.20
CA PRO A 898 -0.82 -5.71 -12.16
C PRO A 898 -2.32 -5.47 -11.89
N LEU A 899 -3.02 -4.70 -12.73
CA LEU A 899 -4.40 -4.23 -12.47
C LEU A 899 -5.35 -5.35 -12.03
N GLN A 900 -5.43 -6.42 -12.81
CA GLN A 900 -6.37 -7.52 -12.58
C GLN A 900 -5.70 -8.59 -11.73
N SER A 901 -5.90 -8.49 -10.41
CA SER A 901 -5.54 -9.55 -9.46
C SER A 901 -6.20 -10.87 -9.87
N GLY A 902 -5.47 -11.98 -9.77
CA GLY A 902 -5.94 -13.28 -10.28
C GLY A 902 -5.72 -13.53 -11.77
N THR A 903 -4.90 -12.71 -12.45
CA THR A 903 -4.48 -12.95 -13.85
C THR A 903 -2.96 -12.99 -14.01
N SER A 904 -2.49 -13.51 -15.14
CA SER A 904 -1.08 -13.40 -15.53
C SER A 904 -0.70 -12.02 -16.08
N ASN A 905 -1.63 -11.07 -16.20
CA ASN A 905 -1.45 -9.88 -17.01
C ASN A 905 -0.90 -8.68 -16.23
N TYR A 906 -0.27 -7.76 -16.95
CA TYR A 906 0.15 -6.44 -16.52
C TYR A 906 -0.36 -5.43 -17.54
N VAL A 907 -0.91 -4.32 -17.06
CA VAL A 907 -1.27 -3.19 -17.90
C VAL A 907 -0.09 -2.23 -18.06
N LEU A 908 -0.02 -1.57 -19.20
CA LEU A 908 1.00 -0.59 -19.55
C LEU A 908 0.58 0.81 -19.12
N ASN A 909 1.56 1.59 -18.67
CA ASN A 909 1.45 3.01 -18.39
C ASN A 909 2.70 3.76 -18.89
N ALA A 910 2.66 5.08 -18.88
CA ALA A 910 3.83 5.91 -19.16
C ALA A 910 4.92 5.65 -18.09
N PRO A 911 6.14 5.20 -18.46
CA PRO A 911 7.23 5.03 -17.51
C PRO A 911 7.66 6.38 -16.93
N TYR A 912 8.39 6.36 -15.82
CA TYR A 912 8.88 7.57 -15.17
C TYR A 912 10.28 7.99 -15.66
N PHE A 913 11.16 7.00 -15.86
CA PHE A 913 12.56 7.19 -16.22
C PHE A 913 12.83 7.02 -17.71
N LYS A 914 13.92 7.61 -18.19
CA LYS A 914 14.35 7.50 -19.59
C LYS A 914 14.72 6.07 -19.98
N LYS A 915 15.29 5.31 -19.05
CA LYS A 915 15.56 3.89 -19.19
C LYS A 915 15.54 3.22 -17.83
N MET A 916 14.82 2.10 -17.75
CA MET A 916 14.86 1.16 -16.64
C MET A 916 15.13 -0.24 -17.20
N THR A 917 16.00 -1.01 -16.55
CA THR A 917 16.23 -2.42 -16.86
C THR A 917 15.76 -3.25 -15.68
N LEU A 918 14.90 -4.23 -15.93
CA LEU A 918 14.53 -5.26 -14.95
C LEU A 918 15.32 -6.54 -15.29
N HIS A 919 16.16 -6.99 -14.36
CA HIS A 919 16.91 -8.23 -14.50
C HIS A 919 16.06 -9.39 -13.96
N LEU A 920 15.49 -10.16 -14.88
CA LEU A 920 14.53 -11.22 -14.60
C LEU A 920 15.24 -12.56 -14.35
N SER A 921 14.48 -13.55 -13.87
CA SER A 921 14.98 -14.91 -13.69
C SER A 921 15.44 -15.52 -15.03
N GLY A 922 16.40 -16.45 -14.96
CA GLY A 922 16.96 -17.09 -16.16
C GLY A 922 18.02 -16.25 -16.90
N GLY A 923 18.36 -15.06 -16.39
CA GLY A 923 19.35 -14.17 -17.01
C GLY A 923 18.80 -13.30 -18.14
N HIS A 924 17.47 -13.15 -18.20
CA HIS A 924 16.79 -12.28 -19.16
C HIS A 924 16.68 -10.85 -18.64
N ASP A 925 16.78 -9.86 -19.52
CA ASP A 925 16.56 -8.46 -19.20
C ASP A 925 15.31 -7.95 -19.90
N LEU A 926 14.43 -7.28 -19.15
CA LEU A 926 13.38 -6.45 -19.72
C LEU A 926 13.82 -4.98 -19.67
N VAL A 927 14.12 -4.42 -20.83
CA VAL A 927 14.54 -3.03 -21.00
C VAL A 927 13.31 -2.17 -21.32
N ILE A 928 13.04 -1.19 -20.47
CA ILE A 928 11.96 -0.21 -20.60
C ILE A 928 12.60 1.12 -21.00
N GLN A 929 12.34 1.59 -22.21
CA GLN A 929 13.02 2.74 -22.81
C GLN A 929 12.03 3.84 -23.24
N ALA A 930 12.23 5.04 -22.70
CA ALA A 930 11.40 6.22 -22.98
C ALA A 930 12.27 7.50 -22.99
N PRO A 931 13.16 7.70 -23.98
CA PRO A 931 14.22 8.70 -23.92
C PRO A 931 13.72 10.15 -23.78
N ASN A 932 12.52 10.43 -24.30
CA ASN A 932 11.90 11.75 -24.30
C ASN A 932 10.97 12.00 -23.11
N VAL A 933 10.84 11.05 -22.18
CA VAL A 933 9.91 11.18 -21.05
C VAL A 933 10.27 12.35 -20.14
N SER A 934 9.26 13.11 -19.71
CA SER A 934 9.40 14.20 -18.74
C SER A 934 8.04 14.56 -18.13
N ASN A 935 8.03 15.51 -17.19
CA ASN A 935 6.78 16.08 -16.68
C ASN A 935 5.94 16.79 -17.76
N THR A 936 6.58 17.22 -18.87
CA THR A 936 5.91 17.74 -20.07
C THR A 936 5.50 16.60 -20.99
N ASN A 937 6.44 15.72 -21.35
CA ASN A 937 6.24 14.60 -22.27
C ASN A 937 5.81 13.35 -21.50
N LYS A 938 4.58 13.39 -20.98
CA LYS A 938 4.03 12.34 -20.12
C LYS A 938 3.05 11.40 -20.81
N TYR A 939 2.70 11.66 -22.07
CA TYR A 939 1.74 10.85 -22.81
C TYR A 939 2.40 9.91 -23.81
N ILE A 940 1.96 8.66 -23.83
CA ILE A 940 2.39 7.66 -24.80
C ILE A 940 1.82 8.04 -26.17
N GLN A 941 2.67 8.06 -27.19
CA GLN A 941 2.32 8.24 -28.60
C GLN A 941 2.29 6.91 -29.35
N SER A 942 3.23 6.02 -29.04
CA SER A 942 3.27 4.65 -29.52
C SER A 942 4.19 3.80 -28.63
N VAL A 943 3.97 2.49 -28.65
CA VAL A 943 4.80 1.49 -27.96
C VAL A 943 5.20 0.41 -28.93
N THR A 944 6.46 -0.05 -28.83
CA THR A 944 6.90 -1.29 -29.48
C THR A 944 7.45 -2.25 -28.43
N PHE A 945 7.20 -3.55 -28.63
CA PHE A 945 7.84 -4.62 -27.88
C PHE A 945 8.65 -5.50 -28.82
N ASN A 946 9.97 -5.55 -28.61
CA ASN A 946 10.90 -6.24 -29.51
C ASN A 946 10.75 -5.79 -30.98
N GLY A 947 10.52 -4.49 -31.19
CA GLY A 947 10.33 -3.88 -32.51
C GLY A 947 8.93 -4.03 -33.11
N GLN A 948 8.04 -4.82 -32.50
CA GLN A 948 6.65 -4.97 -32.96
C GLN A 948 5.76 -3.92 -32.31
N ASN A 949 4.90 -3.26 -33.10
CA ASN A 949 3.95 -2.28 -32.59
C ASN A 949 2.96 -2.95 -31.62
N LEU A 950 2.81 -2.34 -30.45
CA LEU A 950 1.77 -2.69 -29.48
C LEU A 950 0.68 -1.64 -29.53
N THR A 951 -0.53 -2.03 -29.94
CA THR A 951 -1.74 -1.19 -29.86
C THR A 951 -2.48 -1.40 -28.55
N GLY A 952 -2.40 -2.62 -27.99
CA GLY A 952 -3.00 -3.04 -26.73
C GLY A 952 -2.29 -2.47 -25.50
N THR A 953 -3.05 -2.33 -24.42
CA THR A 953 -2.55 -1.84 -23.13
C THR A 953 -2.10 -2.96 -22.19
N VAL A 954 -2.10 -4.23 -22.64
CA VAL A 954 -1.83 -5.40 -21.79
C VAL A 954 -0.66 -6.23 -22.31
N LEU A 955 0.16 -6.72 -21.38
CA LEU A 955 1.15 -7.77 -21.61
C LEU A 955 0.99 -8.87 -20.56
N SER A 956 1.09 -10.13 -21.01
CA SER A 956 1.11 -11.27 -20.12
C SER A 956 2.49 -11.45 -19.45
N GLN A 957 2.50 -12.06 -18.28
CA GLN A 957 3.73 -12.46 -17.59
C GLN A 957 4.64 -13.30 -18.49
N ASN A 958 4.08 -14.20 -19.30
CA ASN A 958 4.88 -15.03 -20.20
C ASN A 958 5.61 -14.19 -21.27
N GLN A 959 4.98 -13.13 -21.77
CA GLN A 959 5.64 -12.21 -22.70
C GLN A 959 6.77 -11.45 -22.00
N LEU A 960 6.57 -11.00 -20.76
CA LEU A 960 7.57 -10.25 -20.00
C LEU A 960 8.73 -11.12 -19.51
N ALA A 961 8.47 -12.36 -19.09
CA ALA A 961 9.45 -13.27 -18.51
C ALA A 961 10.60 -13.63 -19.46
N GLY A 962 10.35 -13.61 -20.78
CA GLY A 962 11.39 -13.79 -21.80
C GLY A 962 12.35 -12.61 -21.96
N GLY A 963 12.09 -11.49 -21.27
CA GLY A 963 12.81 -10.23 -21.45
C GLY A 963 12.48 -9.56 -22.78
N GLY A 964 13.39 -8.69 -23.22
CA GLY A 964 13.26 -7.90 -24.44
C GLY A 964 13.19 -6.40 -24.17
N THR A 965 12.76 -5.63 -25.17
CA THR A 965 12.74 -4.16 -25.09
C THR A 965 11.34 -3.61 -25.33
N LEU A 966 10.80 -2.91 -24.35
CA LEU A 966 9.65 -2.02 -24.47
C LEU A 966 10.13 -0.60 -24.78
N SER A 967 9.85 -0.10 -25.99
CA SER A 967 10.22 1.26 -26.41
C SER A 967 9.00 2.15 -26.53
N PHE A 968 8.97 3.23 -25.76
CA PHE A 968 7.89 4.20 -25.68
C PHE A 968 8.27 5.50 -26.39
N GLN A 969 7.44 5.92 -27.34
CA GLN A 969 7.48 7.28 -27.88
C GLN A 969 6.61 8.18 -27.01
N MET A 970 7.20 9.21 -26.42
CA MET A 970 6.54 10.11 -25.47
C MET A 970 6.26 11.47 -26.10
N GLY A 971 5.12 12.07 -25.76
CA GLY A 971 4.67 13.37 -26.26
C GLY A 971 3.96 14.20 -25.18
N SER A 972 3.77 15.49 -25.48
CA SER A 972 3.21 16.48 -24.54
C SER A 972 1.69 16.56 -24.53
N THR A 973 1.03 15.91 -25.49
CA THR A 973 -0.43 15.85 -25.61
C THR A 973 -0.91 14.40 -25.64
N PRO A 974 -2.14 14.10 -25.16
CA PRO A 974 -2.77 12.79 -25.34
C PRO A 974 -2.74 12.33 -26.80
N SER A 975 -2.66 11.01 -27.01
CA SER A 975 -2.74 10.36 -28.33
C SER A 975 -3.87 9.33 -28.35
N GLY A 976 -4.16 8.77 -29.53
CA GLY A 976 -5.11 7.65 -29.70
C GLY A 976 -4.54 6.27 -29.37
N TRP A 977 -3.35 6.18 -28.76
CA TRP A 977 -2.77 4.89 -28.38
C TRP A 977 -3.59 4.22 -27.26
N GLY A 978 -3.97 2.96 -27.46
CA GLY A 978 -4.67 2.14 -26.46
C GLY A 978 -6.13 2.53 -26.21
N THR A 979 -6.76 3.31 -27.10
CA THR A 979 -8.15 3.81 -26.92
C THR A 979 -9.20 2.95 -27.62
N GLY A 980 -8.80 2.03 -28.50
CA GLY A 980 -9.73 1.09 -29.14
C GLY A 980 -10.25 0.09 -28.12
N SER A 981 -11.51 -0.34 -28.26
CA SER A 981 -12.15 -1.24 -27.31
C SER A 981 -11.40 -2.58 -27.20
N GLU A 982 -10.90 -3.09 -28.32
CA GLU A 982 -10.08 -4.30 -28.39
C GLU A 982 -8.70 -4.17 -27.73
N ASN A 983 -8.28 -2.96 -27.36
CA ASN A 983 -6.97 -2.67 -26.74
C ASN A 983 -7.05 -2.49 -25.22
N MET A 984 -8.25 -2.53 -24.64
CA MET A 984 -8.48 -2.46 -23.20
C MET A 984 -8.11 -3.79 -22.49
N PRO A 985 -7.95 -3.79 -21.16
CA PRO A 985 -7.81 -5.02 -20.41
C PRO A 985 -9.07 -5.89 -20.49
N ASP A 986 -8.87 -7.20 -20.31
CA ASP A 986 -9.96 -8.17 -20.29
C ASP A 986 -10.92 -7.88 -19.12
N SER A 987 -12.16 -8.33 -19.21
CA SER A 987 -13.12 -8.27 -18.09
C SER A 987 -13.93 -9.55 -18.09
N LEU A 988 -14.43 -9.94 -16.92
CA LEU A 988 -15.36 -11.06 -16.83
C LEU A 988 -16.63 -10.78 -17.65
N THR A 989 -17.16 -9.56 -17.55
CA THR A 989 -18.23 -9.05 -18.40
C THR A 989 -17.67 -8.72 -19.79
N PRO A 990 -18.25 -9.26 -20.88
CA PRO A 990 -17.80 -8.95 -22.24
C PRO A 990 -17.95 -7.48 -22.61
N GLN A 991 -16.93 -6.91 -23.26
CA GLN A 991 -16.88 -5.52 -23.73
C GLN A 991 -18.02 -5.15 -24.70
N SER A 992 -18.56 -6.12 -25.43
CA SER A 992 -19.72 -5.92 -26.33
C SER A 992 -20.99 -5.48 -25.60
N THR A 993 -21.02 -5.55 -24.27
CA THR A 993 -22.15 -5.13 -23.43
C THR A 993 -22.01 -3.70 -22.92
N ASN A 994 -21.03 -2.93 -23.40
CA ASN A 994 -20.76 -1.57 -22.93
C ASN A 994 -21.97 -0.65 -22.96
N GLY A 995 -22.43 -0.22 -21.78
CA GLY A 995 -23.60 0.63 -21.63
C GLY A 995 -24.91 -0.14 -21.48
N SER A 996 -24.88 -1.47 -21.40
CA SER A 996 -26.09 -2.25 -21.11
C SER A 996 -26.68 -1.87 -19.74
N SER A 997 -28.01 -1.78 -19.66
CA SER A 997 -28.73 -1.32 -18.45
C SER A 997 -29.16 -2.44 -17.53
N PHE A 998 -28.97 -3.70 -17.94
CA PHE A 998 -29.40 -4.87 -17.17
C PHE A 998 -28.35 -5.99 -17.11
N TYR A 999 -27.18 -5.79 -17.71
CA TYR A 999 -26.06 -6.74 -17.76
C TYR A 999 -24.78 -6.06 -17.25
N PRO A 1000 -23.91 -6.73 -16.45
CA PRO A 1000 -23.90 -8.15 -16.09
C PRO A 1000 -25.05 -8.61 -15.19
N LYS A 1001 -25.31 -9.92 -15.22
CA LYS A 1001 -26.38 -10.53 -14.45
C LYS A 1001 -25.92 -11.87 -13.88
N PRO A 1002 -25.79 -11.99 -12.54
CA PRO A 1002 -25.23 -13.18 -11.95
C PRO A 1002 -26.23 -14.34 -11.90
N LEU A 1003 -25.74 -15.57 -11.78
CA LEU A 1003 -26.60 -16.72 -11.45
C LEU A 1003 -27.20 -16.54 -10.06
N VAL A 1004 -28.45 -17.00 -9.89
CA VAL A 1004 -29.17 -17.01 -8.62
C VAL A 1004 -29.61 -18.44 -8.30
N ASN A 1005 -29.87 -18.74 -7.03
CA ASN A 1005 -30.56 -19.97 -6.65
C ASN A 1005 -32.04 -19.88 -7.02
N LEU A 1006 -32.44 -20.52 -8.12
CA LEU A 1006 -33.80 -20.56 -8.63
C LEU A 1006 -34.78 -21.23 -7.64
N ALA A 1007 -34.29 -22.19 -6.85
CA ALA A 1007 -35.07 -22.87 -5.82
C ALA A 1007 -35.00 -22.18 -4.45
N GLY A 1008 -34.37 -21.00 -4.37
CA GLY A 1008 -34.16 -20.25 -3.13
C GLY A 1008 -35.45 -19.60 -2.60
N SER A 1009 -35.49 -19.40 -1.28
CA SER A 1009 -36.62 -18.78 -0.57
C SER A 1009 -36.86 -17.31 -0.95
N SER A 1010 -35.86 -16.62 -1.52
CA SER A 1010 -35.98 -15.23 -1.99
C SER A 1010 -36.87 -15.09 -3.23
N LEU A 1011 -36.92 -16.10 -4.09
CA LEU A 1011 -37.74 -16.09 -5.32
C LEU A 1011 -39.13 -16.67 -5.11
N LYS A 1012 -39.31 -17.54 -4.10
CA LYS A 1012 -40.60 -18.21 -3.75
C LYS A 1012 -41.30 -18.91 -4.92
N ASP A 1013 -40.55 -19.30 -5.94
CA ASP A 1013 -41.10 -19.86 -7.18
C ASP A 1013 -41.01 -21.40 -7.25
N ALA A 1014 -40.21 -22.04 -6.39
CA ALA A 1014 -40.07 -23.48 -6.35
C ALA A 1014 -40.66 -24.10 -5.07
N THR A 1015 -41.29 -25.26 -5.21
CA THR A 1015 -41.64 -26.14 -4.09
C THR A 1015 -40.72 -27.36 -4.11
N LEU A 1016 -40.06 -27.63 -2.98
CA LEU A 1016 -39.21 -28.80 -2.83
C LEU A 1016 -39.90 -29.93 -2.06
N SER A 1017 -39.61 -31.17 -2.44
CA SER A 1017 -40.05 -32.37 -1.71
C SER A 1017 -39.03 -33.50 -1.81
N THR A 1018 -39.12 -34.47 -0.91
CA THR A 1018 -38.29 -35.68 -0.89
C THR A 1018 -39.13 -36.92 -1.12
N SER A 1019 -38.53 -37.99 -1.66
CA SER A 1019 -39.21 -39.28 -1.81
C SER A 1019 -39.48 -40.00 -0.48
N ASP A 1020 -38.77 -39.63 0.58
CA ASP A 1020 -38.86 -40.25 1.91
C ASP A 1020 -39.62 -39.39 2.92
N GLY A 1021 -40.16 -38.24 2.51
CA GLY A 1021 -40.95 -37.34 3.36
C GLY A 1021 -40.11 -36.49 4.33
N THR A 1022 -38.77 -36.52 4.24
CA THR A 1022 -37.88 -35.65 5.02
C THR A 1022 -38.17 -34.16 4.71
N SER A 1023 -38.31 -33.33 5.76
CA SER A 1023 -38.45 -31.88 5.60
C SER A 1023 -37.18 -31.25 5.02
N LEU A 1024 -37.37 -30.29 4.11
CA LEU A 1024 -36.31 -29.58 3.39
C LEU A 1024 -36.16 -28.12 3.80
N ASP A 1025 -36.81 -27.70 4.90
CA ASP A 1025 -36.79 -26.30 5.37
C ASP A 1025 -35.37 -25.75 5.61
N SER A 1026 -34.42 -26.66 5.89
CA SER A 1026 -33.01 -26.38 6.11
C SER A 1026 -32.12 -26.49 4.86
N LEU A 1027 -32.63 -27.03 3.74
CA LEU A 1027 -31.82 -27.42 2.57
C LEU A 1027 -31.64 -26.28 1.54
N THR A 1028 -32.53 -25.29 1.50
CA THR A 1028 -32.47 -24.14 0.57
C THR A 1028 -32.22 -22.79 1.23
N GLY A 1029 -32.16 -22.76 2.57
CA GLY A 1029 -32.03 -21.52 3.34
C GLY A 1029 -30.60 -20.99 3.45
N GLY A 1030 -29.58 -21.79 3.12
CA GLY A 1030 -28.17 -21.37 3.11
C GLY A 1030 -27.62 -20.87 4.45
N GLY A 1031 -28.33 -21.09 5.56
CA GLY A 1031 -27.91 -20.65 6.90
C GLY A 1031 -26.84 -21.57 7.51
N GLN A 1032 -25.96 -20.99 8.33
CA GLN A 1032 -25.03 -21.80 9.12
C GLN A 1032 -25.79 -22.70 10.10
N GLY A 1033 -25.38 -23.98 10.20
CA GLY A 1033 -25.76 -24.89 11.28
C GLY A 1033 -27.02 -25.75 11.08
N THR A 1034 -27.70 -25.69 9.94
CA THR A 1034 -28.90 -26.50 9.68
C THR A 1034 -28.60 -27.69 8.76
N THR A 1035 -28.60 -28.91 9.31
CA THR A 1035 -28.37 -30.15 8.55
C THR A 1035 -29.68 -30.89 8.30
N THR A 1036 -29.99 -31.20 7.05
CA THR A 1036 -31.07 -32.13 6.68
C THR A 1036 -30.53 -33.55 6.68
N VAL A 1037 -31.03 -34.39 7.58
CA VAL A 1037 -30.73 -35.84 7.63
C VAL A 1037 -31.86 -36.61 6.98
N PHE A 1038 -31.54 -37.41 5.96
CA PHE A 1038 -32.52 -38.18 5.20
C PHE A 1038 -32.84 -39.51 5.89
N SER A 1039 -34.10 -39.93 5.81
CA SER A 1039 -34.55 -41.20 6.38
C SER A 1039 -34.19 -42.39 5.49
N ALA A 1040 -34.13 -42.17 4.16
CA ALA A 1040 -33.65 -43.15 3.20
C ALA A 1040 -32.16 -42.95 2.88
N ALA A 1041 -31.45 -44.05 2.57
CA ALA A 1041 -30.06 -43.99 2.10
C ALA A 1041 -29.93 -43.46 0.65
N GLN A 1042 -30.97 -43.61 -0.16
CA GLN A 1042 -31.01 -43.21 -1.58
C GLN A 1042 -32.27 -42.38 -1.88
N PRO A 1043 -32.44 -41.21 -1.23
CA PRO A 1043 -33.59 -40.36 -1.47
C PRO A 1043 -33.51 -39.69 -2.84
N SER A 1044 -34.65 -39.22 -3.33
CA SER A 1044 -34.70 -38.22 -4.40
C SER A 1044 -35.19 -36.89 -3.84
N ILE A 1045 -34.51 -35.79 -4.19
CA ILE A 1045 -34.96 -34.42 -3.94
C ILE A 1045 -35.61 -33.90 -5.23
N ASN A 1046 -36.87 -33.48 -5.15
CA ASN A 1046 -37.65 -32.97 -6.27
C ASN A 1046 -37.87 -31.47 -6.10
N ALA A 1047 -37.71 -30.71 -7.18
CA ALA A 1047 -38.07 -29.30 -7.26
C ALA A 1047 -39.15 -29.10 -8.32
N THR A 1048 -40.21 -28.39 -7.98
CA THR A 1048 -41.29 -28.01 -8.90
C THR A 1048 -41.38 -26.50 -9.00
N PHE A 1049 -41.20 -25.96 -10.19
CA PHE A 1049 -41.34 -24.52 -10.45
C PHE A 1049 -42.79 -24.14 -10.78
N ASN A 1050 -43.29 -23.10 -10.13
CA ASN A 1050 -44.68 -22.67 -10.18
C ASN A 1050 -44.94 -21.73 -11.38
N SER A 1051 -43.98 -20.88 -11.70
CA SER A 1051 -44.06 -19.91 -12.81
C SER A 1051 -43.87 -20.54 -14.20
N GLY A 1052 -43.42 -21.79 -14.30
CA GLY A 1052 -43.25 -22.52 -15.56
C GLY A 1052 -41.90 -23.20 -15.69
N ASN A 1053 -41.42 -23.33 -16.93
CA ASN A 1053 -40.15 -23.98 -17.23
C ASN A 1053 -38.99 -23.02 -16.95
N VAL A 1054 -38.04 -23.43 -16.12
CA VAL A 1054 -36.82 -22.67 -15.84
C VAL A 1054 -35.60 -23.44 -16.31
N ARG A 1055 -34.54 -22.73 -16.71
CA ARG A 1055 -33.27 -23.34 -17.13
C ARG A 1055 -32.27 -23.31 -15.98
N VAL A 1056 -31.95 -24.48 -15.45
CA VAL A 1056 -30.86 -24.66 -14.49
C VAL A 1056 -29.56 -24.87 -15.26
N LYS A 1057 -28.55 -24.05 -14.97
CA LYS A 1057 -27.21 -24.07 -15.58
C LYS A 1057 -26.25 -24.98 -14.82
N MET A 1058 -26.36 -24.96 -13.49
CA MET A 1058 -25.52 -25.74 -12.60
C MET A 1058 -26.26 -25.98 -11.28
N TYR A 1059 -25.77 -26.91 -10.49
CA TYR A 1059 -26.30 -27.17 -9.16
C TYR A 1059 -25.16 -27.32 -8.16
N THR A 1060 -25.45 -27.07 -6.88
CA THR A 1060 -24.48 -27.26 -5.80
C THR A 1060 -25.00 -28.27 -4.79
N LEU A 1061 -24.07 -28.98 -4.16
CA LEU A 1061 -24.35 -29.82 -2.98
C LEU A 1061 -23.42 -29.39 -1.87
N THR A 1062 -23.96 -29.21 -0.66
CA THR A 1062 -23.17 -28.87 0.52
C THR A 1062 -23.16 -30.04 1.50
N SER A 1063 -21.95 -30.56 1.79
CA SER A 1063 -21.77 -31.59 2.81
C SER A 1063 -22.37 -31.16 4.14
N SER A 1064 -22.87 -32.13 4.90
CA SER A 1064 -23.30 -31.88 6.28
C SER A 1064 -22.18 -31.32 7.17
N SER A 1065 -22.54 -30.63 8.25
CA SER A 1065 -21.60 -30.15 9.28
C SER A 1065 -21.32 -31.21 10.37
N GLY A 1066 -22.10 -32.30 10.42
CA GLY A 1066 -21.98 -33.37 11.42
C GLY A 1066 -20.84 -34.36 11.15
N GLY A 1067 -20.16 -34.83 12.21
CA GLY A 1067 -19.04 -35.77 12.08
C GLY A 1067 -19.42 -37.22 11.74
N ARG A 1068 -20.65 -37.67 12.01
CA ARG A 1068 -21.11 -39.08 11.89
C ARG A 1068 -22.22 -39.29 10.84
N THR A 1069 -22.19 -38.51 9.77
CA THR A 1069 -23.15 -38.57 8.65
C THR A 1069 -22.47 -39.06 7.37
N SER A 1070 -23.25 -39.56 6.43
CA SER A 1070 -22.79 -39.89 5.07
C SER A 1070 -23.09 -38.76 4.10
N ASP A 1071 -22.25 -38.61 3.09
CA ASP A 1071 -22.45 -37.66 1.98
C ASP A 1071 -22.90 -38.40 0.71
N PRO A 1072 -23.50 -37.70 -0.27
CA PRO A 1072 -23.72 -38.26 -1.60
C PRO A 1072 -22.39 -38.62 -2.27
N LYS A 1073 -22.30 -39.82 -2.84
CA LYS A 1073 -21.13 -40.30 -3.61
C LYS A 1073 -21.43 -40.39 -5.11
N SER A 1074 -22.64 -40.83 -5.45
CA SER A 1074 -23.09 -40.97 -6.84
C SER A 1074 -24.56 -40.57 -6.94
N TRP A 1075 -24.94 -39.90 -8.03
CA TRP A 1075 -26.32 -39.45 -8.26
C TRP A 1075 -26.60 -39.16 -9.74
N THR A 1076 -27.88 -38.98 -10.06
CA THR A 1076 -28.33 -38.52 -11.37
C THR A 1076 -29.32 -37.37 -11.21
N LEU A 1077 -29.10 -36.29 -11.96
CA LEU A 1077 -30.01 -35.15 -12.04
C LEU A 1077 -30.89 -35.31 -13.27
N TYR A 1078 -32.21 -35.20 -13.08
CA TYR A 1078 -33.20 -35.30 -14.14
C TYR A 1078 -34.02 -34.01 -14.29
N GLY A 1079 -34.54 -33.78 -15.49
CA GLY A 1079 -35.49 -32.72 -15.82
C GLY A 1079 -36.76 -33.27 -16.47
N SER A 1080 -37.91 -32.66 -16.21
CA SER A 1080 -39.21 -33.06 -16.79
C SER A 1080 -40.14 -31.86 -16.96
N ASN A 1081 -41.01 -31.91 -17.98
CA ASN A 1081 -42.06 -30.91 -18.22
C ASN A 1081 -43.44 -31.36 -17.74
N ASP A 1082 -43.65 -32.66 -17.52
CA ASP A 1082 -44.94 -33.28 -17.17
C ASP A 1082 -44.89 -34.04 -15.83
N GLY A 1083 -43.71 -34.14 -15.20
CA GLY A 1083 -43.45 -34.89 -13.97
C GLY A 1083 -43.40 -36.42 -14.18
N LYS A 1084 -43.62 -36.90 -15.41
CA LYS A 1084 -43.73 -38.33 -15.76
C LYS A 1084 -42.57 -38.78 -16.64
N SER A 1085 -42.25 -38.01 -17.67
CA SER A 1085 -41.19 -38.25 -18.64
C SER A 1085 -39.95 -37.47 -18.21
N TRP A 1086 -38.84 -38.17 -17.95
CA TRP A 1086 -37.64 -37.57 -17.34
C TRP A 1086 -36.43 -37.69 -18.27
N ASP A 1087 -35.84 -36.55 -18.61
CA ASP A 1087 -34.57 -36.46 -19.32
C ASP A 1087 -33.41 -36.48 -18.31
N THR A 1088 -32.33 -37.19 -18.63
CA THR A 1088 -31.10 -37.15 -17.83
C THR A 1088 -30.30 -35.89 -18.17
N LEU A 1089 -30.06 -35.03 -17.17
CA LEU A 1089 -29.34 -33.77 -17.35
C LEU A 1089 -27.86 -33.90 -16.96
N ASP A 1090 -27.60 -34.63 -15.88
CA ASP A 1090 -26.25 -34.88 -15.40
C ASP A 1090 -26.16 -36.21 -14.64
N HIS A 1091 -24.98 -36.82 -14.67
CA HIS A 1091 -24.66 -38.05 -13.94
C HIS A 1091 -23.27 -37.93 -13.32
N ARG A 1092 -23.20 -38.10 -12.00
CA ARG A 1092 -21.96 -38.03 -11.23
C ARG A 1092 -21.75 -39.32 -10.45
N SER A 1093 -20.49 -39.75 -10.35
CA SER A 1093 -20.12 -41.02 -9.74
C SER A 1093 -18.77 -40.91 -9.04
N GLY A 1094 -18.67 -41.43 -7.82
CA GLY A 1094 -17.41 -41.45 -7.06
C GLY A 1094 -16.94 -40.07 -6.59
N GLU A 1095 -17.88 -39.15 -6.38
CA GLU A 1095 -17.61 -37.82 -5.87
C GLU A 1095 -17.25 -37.86 -4.38
N VAL A 1096 -16.37 -36.95 -3.96
CA VAL A 1096 -15.87 -36.87 -2.58
C VAL A 1096 -16.03 -35.44 -2.05
N PHE A 1097 -16.45 -35.32 -0.80
CA PHE A 1097 -16.42 -34.07 -0.04
C PHE A 1097 -15.23 -34.14 0.91
N GLN A 1098 -14.18 -33.37 0.61
CA GLN A 1098 -12.92 -33.45 1.36
C GLN A 1098 -13.05 -32.90 2.79
N TRP A 1099 -13.95 -31.94 2.98
CA TRP A 1099 -14.24 -31.30 4.26
C TRP A 1099 -15.75 -31.29 4.54
N ARG A 1100 -16.11 -31.24 5.83
CA ARG A 1100 -17.49 -30.98 6.25
C ARG A 1100 -17.89 -29.55 5.89
N SER A 1101 -19.19 -29.32 5.70
CA SER A 1101 -19.73 -28.04 5.23
C SER A 1101 -19.15 -27.52 3.91
N MET A 1102 -18.49 -28.38 3.13
CA MET A 1102 -17.96 -28.04 1.81
C MET A 1102 -19.10 -27.97 0.78
N THR A 1103 -19.21 -26.83 0.09
CA THR A 1103 -20.06 -26.66 -1.09
C THR A 1103 -19.30 -27.11 -2.33
N ARG A 1104 -19.90 -28.01 -3.12
CA ARG A 1104 -19.35 -28.45 -4.40
C ARG A 1104 -20.28 -28.10 -5.56
N PRO A 1105 -19.79 -27.45 -6.62
CA PRO A 1105 -20.58 -27.12 -7.81
C PRO A 1105 -20.49 -28.21 -8.89
N PHE A 1106 -21.52 -28.29 -9.72
CA PHE A 1106 -21.61 -29.22 -10.85
C PHE A 1106 -22.31 -28.56 -12.05
N VAL A 1107 -21.59 -28.35 -13.15
CA VAL A 1107 -22.11 -27.74 -14.38
C VAL A 1107 -22.94 -28.75 -15.17
N ILE A 1108 -24.08 -28.30 -15.71
CA ILE A 1108 -24.91 -29.07 -16.64
C ILE A 1108 -24.47 -28.73 -18.06
N LYS A 1109 -23.94 -29.71 -18.80
CA LYS A 1109 -23.34 -29.47 -20.13
C LYS A 1109 -24.30 -28.93 -21.19
N ASN A 1110 -25.56 -29.40 -21.17
CA ASN A 1110 -26.58 -29.02 -22.16
C ASN A 1110 -27.88 -28.62 -21.44
N PRO A 1111 -27.90 -27.46 -20.76
CA PRO A 1111 -29.00 -27.09 -19.89
C PRO A 1111 -30.24 -26.75 -20.70
N LYS A 1112 -31.33 -27.49 -20.48
CA LYS A 1112 -32.66 -27.22 -21.04
C LYS A 1112 -33.59 -26.68 -19.97
N ALA A 1113 -34.70 -26.06 -20.39
CA ALA A 1113 -35.69 -25.54 -19.47
C ALA A 1113 -36.72 -26.63 -19.11
N TYR A 1114 -36.94 -26.85 -17.81
CA TYR A 1114 -37.89 -27.81 -17.29
C TYR A 1114 -38.70 -27.21 -16.14
N ARG A 1115 -39.92 -27.72 -15.95
CA ARG A 1115 -40.75 -27.39 -14.79
C ARG A 1115 -40.38 -28.18 -13.54
N TYR A 1116 -39.97 -29.44 -13.73
CA TYR A 1116 -39.66 -30.38 -12.67
C TYR A 1116 -38.19 -30.79 -12.75
N TYR A 1117 -37.49 -30.74 -11.62
CA TYR A 1117 -36.12 -31.26 -11.48
C TYR A 1117 -36.10 -32.33 -10.39
N ARG A 1118 -35.27 -33.37 -10.58
CA ARG A 1118 -35.11 -34.45 -9.61
C ARG A 1118 -33.65 -34.83 -9.47
N LEU A 1119 -33.08 -34.63 -8.29
CA LEU A 1119 -31.78 -35.18 -7.90
C LEU A 1119 -32.01 -36.52 -7.22
N LYS A 1120 -31.59 -37.63 -7.87
CA LYS A 1120 -31.70 -38.98 -7.31
C LYS A 1120 -30.34 -39.46 -6.83
N ILE A 1121 -30.17 -39.63 -5.52
CA ILE A 1121 -28.95 -40.19 -4.94
C ILE A 1121 -28.93 -41.71 -5.20
N THR A 1122 -27.84 -42.22 -5.75
CA THR A 1122 -27.68 -43.65 -6.08
C THR A 1122 -26.64 -44.36 -5.22
N GLU A 1123 -25.73 -43.61 -4.60
CA GLU A 1123 -24.71 -44.17 -3.72
C GLU A 1123 -24.28 -43.15 -2.67
N THR A 1124 -23.94 -43.63 -1.47
CA THR A 1124 -23.47 -42.81 -0.33
C THR A 1124 -22.02 -43.14 0.02
N SER A 1125 -21.32 -42.20 0.67
CA SER A 1125 -19.91 -42.38 1.04
C SER A 1125 -19.66 -43.39 2.18
N SER A 1126 -20.68 -43.67 3.00
CA SER A 1126 -20.62 -44.62 4.13
C SER A 1126 -22.00 -45.22 4.44
N SER A 1127 -22.06 -46.08 5.47
CA SER A 1127 -23.30 -46.67 5.99
C SER A 1127 -24.06 -45.79 7.00
N ASN A 1128 -23.55 -44.61 7.35
CA ASN A 1128 -24.24 -43.66 8.22
C ASN A 1128 -25.44 -43.01 7.49
N SER A 1129 -26.32 -42.35 8.24
CA SER A 1129 -27.43 -41.60 7.65
C SER A 1129 -26.92 -40.52 6.70
N LEU A 1130 -27.49 -40.47 5.49
CA LEU A 1130 -27.20 -39.44 4.50
C LEU A 1130 -27.64 -38.07 5.05
N ALA A 1131 -26.79 -37.06 4.90
CA ALA A 1131 -27.13 -35.71 5.30
C ALA A 1131 -26.51 -34.65 4.40
N LEU A 1132 -27.22 -33.53 4.24
CA LEU A 1132 -26.79 -32.37 3.46
C LEU A 1132 -27.14 -31.07 4.20
N ASN A 1133 -26.30 -30.05 4.02
CA ASN A 1133 -26.57 -28.69 4.49
C ASN A 1133 -27.18 -27.80 3.41
N GLY A 1134 -27.07 -28.18 2.14
CA GLY A 1134 -27.47 -27.31 1.04
C GLY A 1134 -27.65 -28.04 -0.29
N PHE A 1135 -28.66 -27.62 -1.04
CA PHE A 1135 -28.89 -27.96 -2.44
C PHE A 1135 -29.41 -26.74 -3.18
N GLU A 1136 -28.66 -26.27 -4.18
CA GLU A 1136 -29.02 -25.09 -4.96
C GLU A 1136 -29.18 -25.45 -6.44
N LEU A 1137 -30.21 -24.90 -7.09
CA LEU A 1137 -30.41 -24.99 -8.53
C LEU A 1137 -30.13 -23.61 -9.12
N LEU A 1138 -28.99 -23.45 -9.78
CA LEU A 1138 -28.48 -22.15 -10.19
C LEU A 1138 -28.81 -21.87 -11.66
N GLY A 1139 -29.31 -20.66 -11.93
CA GLY A 1139 -29.70 -20.21 -13.27
C GLY A 1139 -29.87 -18.70 -13.36
N TYR A 1140 -30.06 -18.20 -14.57
CA TYR A 1140 -30.37 -16.79 -14.80
C TYR A 1140 -31.85 -16.49 -14.56
N THR A 1141 -32.14 -15.33 -13.99
CA THR A 1141 -33.51 -14.80 -13.88
C THR A 1141 -33.71 -13.57 -14.76
N GLY A 1142 -34.96 -13.17 -15.00
CA GLY A 1142 -35.31 -11.91 -15.67
C GLY A 1142 -34.71 -11.75 -17.08
N ILE A 1143 -34.54 -12.83 -17.84
CA ILE A 1143 -34.20 -12.72 -19.27
C ILE A 1143 -35.37 -12.06 -20.02
N SER A 1144 -36.62 -12.45 -19.72
CA SER A 1144 -37.82 -11.82 -20.29
C SER A 1144 -37.91 -10.33 -19.97
N SER A 1145 -37.45 -9.89 -18.78
CA SER A 1145 -37.39 -8.47 -18.46
C SER A 1145 -36.33 -7.71 -19.26
N GLY A 1146 -35.27 -8.38 -19.75
CA GLY A 1146 -34.29 -7.78 -20.66
C GLY A 1146 -34.90 -7.43 -22.01
N PHE A 1147 -35.72 -8.32 -22.60
CA PHE A 1147 -36.51 -8.00 -23.80
C PHE A 1147 -37.43 -6.80 -23.58
N ASN A 1148 -38.07 -6.71 -22.41
CA ASN A 1148 -38.92 -5.56 -22.08
C ASN A 1148 -38.11 -4.27 -21.91
N ALA A 1149 -36.92 -4.34 -21.28
CA ALA A 1149 -36.02 -3.20 -21.15
C ALA A 1149 -35.59 -2.67 -22.53
N MET A 1150 -35.20 -3.56 -23.45
CA MET A 1150 -34.89 -3.20 -24.83
C MET A 1150 -36.07 -2.56 -25.56
N ARG A 1151 -37.29 -3.10 -25.39
CA ARG A 1151 -38.50 -2.52 -25.99
C ARG A 1151 -38.78 -1.11 -25.43
N ASN A 1152 -38.66 -0.93 -24.13
CA ASN A 1152 -38.87 0.37 -23.49
C ASN A 1152 -37.84 1.40 -23.96
N GLU A 1153 -36.57 0.98 -24.08
CA GLU A 1153 -35.51 1.82 -24.63
C GLU A 1153 -35.84 2.23 -26.06
N LEU A 1154 -36.20 1.28 -26.92
CA LEU A 1154 -36.59 1.54 -28.32
C LEU A 1154 -37.74 2.56 -28.42
N ILE A 1155 -38.80 2.39 -27.62
CA ILE A 1155 -39.94 3.32 -27.56
C ILE A 1155 -39.49 4.69 -27.04
N GLY A 1156 -38.61 4.73 -26.03
CA GLY A 1156 -38.06 5.95 -25.48
C GLY A 1156 -37.25 6.75 -26.51
N GLN A 1157 -36.44 6.05 -27.31
CA GLN A 1157 -35.62 6.65 -28.37
C GLN A 1157 -36.49 7.19 -29.52
N PHE A 1158 -37.51 6.44 -29.94
CA PHE A 1158 -38.52 6.95 -30.87
C PHE A 1158 -39.22 8.22 -30.34
N GLY A 1159 -39.62 8.24 -29.06
CA GLY A 1159 -40.23 9.42 -28.43
C GLY A 1159 -39.30 10.64 -28.34
N GLN A 1160 -37.98 10.43 -28.40
CA GLN A 1160 -36.96 11.48 -28.46
C GLN A 1160 -36.59 11.88 -29.90
N ASN A 1161 -37.24 11.31 -30.91
CA ASN A 1161 -36.95 11.47 -32.34
C ASN A 1161 -35.53 11.06 -32.75
N THR A 1162 -34.88 10.16 -32.00
CA THR A 1162 -33.54 9.63 -32.34
C THR A 1162 -33.61 8.43 -33.29
N LEU A 1163 -34.79 7.82 -33.43
CA LEU A 1163 -35.11 6.77 -34.39
C LEU A 1163 -36.34 7.15 -35.21
N SER A 1164 -36.34 6.81 -36.50
CA SER A 1164 -37.55 6.97 -37.32
C SER A 1164 -38.60 5.91 -36.98
N GLU A 1165 -39.85 6.13 -37.41
CA GLU A 1165 -40.92 5.14 -37.28
C GLU A 1165 -40.56 3.82 -37.99
N ALA A 1166 -39.94 3.92 -39.18
CA ALA A 1166 -39.53 2.76 -39.96
C ALA A 1166 -38.43 1.94 -39.26
N ASP A 1167 -37.41 2.61 -38.72
CA ASP A 1167 -36.32 1.95 -37.98
C ASP A 1167 -36.86 1.27 -36.72
N THR A 1168 -37.72 1.98 -35.98
CA THR A 1168 -38.38 1.48 -34.77
C THR A 1168 -39.23 0.25 -35.07
N ALA A 1169 -39.98 0.23 -36.18
CA ALA A 1169 -40.79 -0.91 -36.59
C ALA A 1169 -39.94 -2.14 -36.94
N GLN A 1170 -38.82 -1.96 -37.67
CA GLN A 1170 -37.91 -3.05 -38.03
C GLN A 1170 -37.22 -3.66 -36.80
N LEU A 1171 -36.74 -2.82 -35.89
CA LEU A 1171 -36.13 -3.25 -34.63
C LEU A 1171 -37.15 -3.96 -33.72
N SER A 1172 -38.36 -3.42 -33.61
CA SER A 1172 -39.45 -4.04 -32.86
C SER A 1172 -39.78 -5.44 -33.40
N PHE A 1173 -39.82 -5.59 -34.73
CA PHE A 1173 -40.10 -6.87 -35.37
C PHE A 1173 -39.02 -7.91 -35.02
N ALA A 1174 -37.74 -7.58 -35.21
CA ALA A 1174 -36.63 -8.48 -34.87
C ALA A 1174 -36.62 -8.84 -33.37
N LEU A 1175 -36.87 -7.86 -32.49
CA LEU A 1175 -36.94 -8.07 -31.04
C LEU A 1175 -38.10 -8.99 -30.63
N ASN A 1176 -39.27 -8.83 -31.24
CA ASN A 1176 -40.42 -9.69 -30.97
C ASN A 1176 -40.16 -11.12 -31.47
N GLN A 1177 -39.58 -11.31 -32.67
CA GLN A 1177 -39.17 -12.64 -33.14
C GLN A 1177 -38.17 -13.31 -32.20
N ALA A 1178 -37.20 -12.54 -31.68
CA ALA A 1178 -36.25 -13.03 -30.70
C ALA A 1178 -36.93 -13.47 -29.39
N GLN A 1179 -37.89 -12.67 -28.88
CA GLN A 1179 -38.63 -12.98 -27.65
C GLN A 1179 -39.56 -14.19 -27.83
N ASP A 1180 -40.23 -14.31 -28.97
CA ASP A 1180 -41.11 -15.44 -29.28
C ASP A 1180 -40.33 -16.75 -29.39
N ALA A 1181 -39.16 -16.70 -30.05
CA ALA A 1181 -38.23 -17.82 -30.14
C ALA A 1181 -37.72 -18.24 -28.76
N TYR A 1182 -37.34 -17.27 -27.91
CA TYR A 1182 -36.93 -17.54 -26.52
C TYR A 1182 -38.06 -18.20 -25.72
N SER A 1183 -39.28 -17.64 -25.80
CA SER A 1183 -40.46 -18.14 -25.09
C SER A 1183 -40.88 -19.55 -25.52
N SER A 1184 -40.59 -19.90 -26.78
CA SER A 1184 -40.79 -21.24 -27.34
C SER A 1184 -39.64 -22.21 -27.02
N GLY A 1185 -38.60 -21.75 -26.31
CA GLY A 1185 -37.43 -22.55 -25.95
C GLY A 1185 -36.37 -22.69 -27.06
N ASN A 1186 -36.53 -22.01 -28.20
CA ASN A 1186 -35.58 -22.05 -29.32
C ASN A 1186 -34.52 -20.94 -29.19
N ILE A 1187 -33.47 -21.25 -28.42
CA ILE A 1187 -32.41 -20.30 -28.07
C ILE A 1187 -31.54 -19.93 -29.26
N ALA A 1188 -31.22 -20.88 -30.13
CA ALA A 1188 -30.43 -20.62 -31.33
C ALA A 1188 -31.13 -19.59 -32.25
N SER A 1189 -32.45 -19.74 -32.46
CA SER A 1189 -33.22 -18.74 -33.23
C SER A 1189 -33.35 -17.41 -32.49
N SER A 1190 -33.50 -17.41 -31.17
CA SER A 1190 -33.52 -16.16 -30.39
C SER A 1190 -32.21 -15.37 -30.54
N ILE A 1191 -31.06 -16.04 -30.42
CA ILE A 1191 -29.73 -15.44 -30.65
C ILE A 1191 -29.62 -14.94 -32.09
N TYR A 1192 -30.04 -15.73 -33.08
CA TYR A 1192 -30.03 -15.33 -34.48
C TYR A 1192 -30.80 -14.02 -34.72
N TYR A 1193 -32.02 -13.90 -34.18
CA TYR A 1193 -32.81 -12.68 -34.33
C TYR A 1193 -32.22 -11.48 -33.57
N LEU A 1194 -31.58 -11.70 -32.42
CA LEU A 1194 -30.83 -10.64 -31.72
C LEU A 1194 -29.59 -10.20 -32.52
N GLN A 1195 -28.90 -11.13 -33.19
CA GLN A 1195 -27.79 -10.79 -34.09
C GLN A 1195 -28.30 -10.00 -35.31
N SER A 1196 -29.45 -10.38 -35.88
CA SER A 1196 -30.11 -9.59 -36.93
C SER A 1196 -30.52 -8.20 -36.43
N TYR A 1197 -31.01 -8.09 -35.20
CA TYR A 1197 -31.33 -6.81 -34.56
C TYR A 1197 -30.08 -5.91 -34.47
N VAL A 1198 -28.94 -6.44 -34.03
CA VAL A 1198 -27.66 -5.69 -34.01
C VAL A 1198 -27.21 -5.29 -35.42
N GLN A 1199 -27.37 -6.18 -36.42
CA GLN A 1199 -27.05 -5.85 -37.80
C GLN A 1199 -27.90 -4.69 -38.34
N LEU A 1200 -29.21 -4.69 -38.05
CA LEU A 1200 -30.11 -3.61 -38.44
C LEU A 1200 -29.68 -2.26 -37.83
N ILE A 1201 -29.35 -2.24 -36.54
CA ILE A 1201 -28.82 -1.06 -35.85
C ILE A 1201 -27.62 -0.47 -36.61
N ASN A 1202 -26.71 -1.31 -37.10
CA ASN A 1202 -25.52 -0.84 -37.82
C ASN A 1202 -25.83 -0.29 -39.22
N THR A 1203 -27.02 -0.56 -39.79
CA THR A 1203 -27.44 -0.06 -41.10
C THR A 1203 -28.20 1.26 -41.07
N PHE A 1204 -28.74 1.67 -39.90
CA PHE A 1204 -29.52 2.89 -39.81
C PHE A 1204 -28.65 4.15 -39.78
N PRO A 1205 -29.12 5.25 -40.42
CA PRO A 1205 -28.46 6.55 -40.33
C PRO A 1205 -28.74 7.16 -38.95
N PHE A 1206 -27.81 7.00 -38.02
CA PHE A 1206 -27.81 7.79 -36.78
C PHE A 1206 -27.11 9.12 -37.05
N GLU A 1207 -27.68 10.24 -36.61
CA GLU A 1207 -26.96 11.51 -36.57
C GLU A 1207 -25.76 11.41 -35.63
N ALA A 1208 -24.74 12.26 -35.80
CA ALA A 1208 -23.50 12.21 -35.02
C ALA A 1208 -23.73 12.32 -33.49
N ASP A 1209 -24.79 13.02 -33.07
CA ASP A 1209 -25.16 13.17 -31.65
C ASP A 1209 -25.96 11.96 -31.10
N SER A 1210 -26.26 10.97 -31.92
CA SER A 1210 -27.07 9.78 -31.60
C SER A 1210 -26.26 8.48 -31.54
N GLU A 1211 -24.93 8.54 -31.67
CA GLU A 1211 -24.05 7.36 -31.67
C GLU A 1211 -24.11 6.57 -30.34
N SER A 1212 -24.29 7.26 -29.21
CA SER A 1212 -24.51 6.62 -27.91
C SER A 1212 -25.80 5.80 -27.85
N VAL A 1213 -26.82 6.16 -28.65
CA VAL A 1213 -28.09 5.41 -28.74
C VAL A 1213 -27.85 4.09 -29.48
N ARG A 1214 -27.11 4.14 -30.59
CA ARG A 1214 -26.69 2.96 -31.35
C ARG A 1214 -25.93 1.98 -30.44
N GLU A 1215 -24.92 2.48 -29.72
CA GLU A 1215 -24.13 1.68 -28.78
C GLU A 1215 -25.00 1.07 -27.69
N LYS A 1216 -25.90 1.85 -27.09
CA LYS A 1216 -26.81 1.41 -26.04
C LYS A 1216 -27.72 0.26 -26.48
N LEU A 1217 -28.39 0.41 -27.63
CA LEU A 1217 -29.30 -0.60 -28.17
C LEU A 1217 -28.56 -1.89 -28.56
N SER A 1218 -27.36 -1.75 -29.12
CA SER A 1218 -26.49 -2.89 -29.45
C SER A 1218 -26.00 -3.61 -28.20
N ALA A 1219 -25.59 -2.86 -27.18
CA ALA A 1219 -25.09 -3.40 -25.92
C ALA A 1219 -26.15 -4.21 -25.16
N ASP A 1220 -27.40 -3.75 -25.15
CA ASP A 1220 -28.50 -4.50 -24.54
C ASP A 1220 -28.81 -5.80 -25.32
N ALA A 1221 -28.77 -5.76 -26.66
CA ALA A 1221 -28.90 -6.96 -27.47
C ALA A 1221 -27.76 -7.95 -27.20
N HIS A 1222 -26.52 -7.47 -27.14
CA HIS A 1222 -25.36 -8.28 -26.76
C HIS A 1222 -25.48 -8.84 -25.34
N GLY A 1223 -26.02 -8.08 -24.39
CA GLY A 1223 -26.31 -8.56 -23.03
C GLY A 1223 -27.23 -9.78 -23.04
N LEU A 1224 -28.32 -9.76 -23.82
CA LEU A 1224 -29.18 -10.93 -24.01
C LEU A 1224 -28.47 -12.07 -24.74
N ILE A 1225 -27.74 -11.78 -25.81
CA ILE A 1225 -26.97 -12.80 -26.55
C ILE A 1225 -26.02 -13.53 -25.61
N ASN A 1226 -25.28 -12.81 -24.76
CA ASN A 1226 -24.36 -13.41 -23.79
C ASN A 1226 -25.10 -14.29 -22.78
N LEU A 1227 -26.21 -13.83 -22.20
CA LEU A 1227 -27.02 -14.65 -21.26
C LEU A 1227 -27.62 -15.91 -21.90
N LEU A 1228 -27.91 -15.86 -23.20
CA LEU A 1228 -28.47 -16.99 -23.95
C LEU A 1228 -27.39 -17.94 -24.47
N SER A 1229 -26.17 -17.44 -24.70
CA SER A 1229 -25.03 -18.19 -25.22
C SER A 1229 -24.22 -18.86 -24.12
N ASP A 1230 -24.15 -18.23 -22.95
CA ASP A 1230 -23.60 -18.86 -21.75
C ASP A 1230 -24.36 -20.14 -21.45
#